data_AF-A0A838RN78-F1
#
_entry.id   AF-A0A838RN78-F1
#
_cell.length_a   1.000
_cell.length_b   1.000
_cell.length_c   1.000
_cell.angle_alpha   90.00
_cell.angle_beta   90.00
_cell.angle_gamma   90.00
#
_symmetry.space_group_name_H-M   'P 1'
#
loop_
_entity.id
_entity.type
_entity.pdbx_description
1 polymer ?
#
loop_
_entity_poly.entity_id
_entity_poly.type
_entity_poly.pdbx_seq_one_letter_code
_entity_poly.pdbx_strand_id
1 'polypeptide(L)'
;MTPLADLAEHLAEQRLALFVGADMAQRFTGLPSRADVAGALARRKGLSESLSLAAVAQRVMEQGNRWEFTEFLKRQWETTGKSPQRFHELLVRLPVPILVTTAYDDLLRRAFEQAGEPLNVLVQDNDVPFVQARRRTLLRLYGDLAQPDTLIVTEDDHYHLGNKRLKENLLDRVSVILRENVVLFVGYNLVDPDFLLFWNEALARMAGYSLGGYALWPGLPESEQRVWKGRHIKVIDEEPLPFLEKLLATTGQGAATISSQSPIVQRLDATNKEQPSPPSPSRSLPKGETSVSLNPDLLGRLRETLLRCGPFDDFPALRDLFVDPRIRPWRDRLRESSAPHTRVNGLIADLQDQANTQGENALVLFLLVLIESLPAGIECRKQLGALAVEMGYVGELGEQGSSEPRRDIVIDKAVSPGPTPLPTRLIEQRWALLVGINEYDDPAVPDLCFCINDVVALEAQLTALGYTVITLRDDAPEPHLQPTKENIEARLSLICQSAGENDLILLHLACHGKLLEGKPVLITKNTHLIKLSKHALPLAEVEAELRASKARRRVLFLDACHVGVKMGRAITDPEFIHNVHDLAEGFSLIAASTSQQIAQESHGLQHGVFTYYLLKGLDRAADRERKDFVTVHDIAEYTLHSLRQWNVKNSGVIQEPTSRIEGIGDMILADYRPPS
;
A
#
# COMPACT_ATOMS: atom_id res chain seq x y z
N MET A 1 15.82 -1.17 -35.89
CA MET A 1 15.60 0.30 -35.77
C MET A 1 16.55 0.83 -34.69
N THR A 2 17.15 2.01 -34.87
CA THR A 2 18.00 2.62 -33.83
C THR A 2 17.13 3.15 -32.68
N PRO A 3 17.62 3.23 -31.43
CA PRO A 3 16.85 3.80 -30.31
C PRO A 3 16.29 5.20 -30.60
N LEU A 4 17.07 6.03 -31.29
CA LEU A 4 16.66 7.38 -31.70
C LEU A 4 15.46 7.36 -32.65
N ALA A 5 15.47 6.49 -33.66
CA ALA A 5 14.38 6.41 -34.64
C ALA A 5 13.09 5.84 -34.02
N ASP A 6 13.22 4.83 -33.17
CA ASP A 6 12.10 4.20 -32.45
C ASP A 6 11.43 5.19 -31.47
N LEU A 7 12.24 5.93 -30.71
CA LEU A 7 11.75 7.00 -29.83
C LEU A 7 11.11 8.15 -30.61
N ALA A 8 11.64 8.52 -31.79
CA ALA A 8 11.05 9.56 -32.63
C ALA A 8 9.68 9.15 -33.20
N GLU A 9 9.52 7.87 -33.57
CA GLU A 9 8.24 7.30 -34.01
C GLU A 9 7.20 7.35 -32.88
N HIS A 10 7.53 6.84 -31.69
CA HIS A 10 6.62 6.90 -30.54
C HIS A 10 6.31 8.32 -30.07
N LEU A 11 7.25 9.26 -30.23
CA LEU A 11 7.00 10.67 -29.95
C LEU A 11 6.01 11.28 -30.95
N ALA A 12 6.13 10.95 -32.25
CA ALA A 12 5.19 11.38 -33.29
C ALA A 12 3.78 10.80 -33.09
N GLU A 13 3.69 9.57 -32.61
CA GLU A 13 2.43 8.89 -32.29
C GLU A 13 1.81 9.28 -30.94
N GLN A 14 2.45 10.18 -30.17
CA GLN A 14 2.05 10.54 -28.80
C GLN A 14 1.98 9.36 -27.82
N ARG A 15 2.80 8.32 -28.06
CA ARG A 15 2.90 7.11 -27.23
C ARG A 15 4.17 7.08 -26.36
N LEU A 16 4.88 8.21 -26.27
CA LEU A 16 6.07 8.35 -25.43
C LEU A 16 5.73 9.01 -24.09
N ALA A 17 6.05 8.35 -22.99
CA ALA A 17 6.01 8.91 -21.65
C ALA A 17 7.43 9.17 -21.14
N LEU A 18 7.63 10.35 -20.55
CA LEU A 18 8.95 10.78 -20.07
C LEU A 18 9.03 10.66 -18.55
N PHE A 19 10.05 9.93 -18.07
CA PHE A 19 10.37 9.83 -16.65
C PHE A 19 11.66 10.62 -16.37
N VAL A 20 11.57 11.64 -15.53
CA VAL A 20 12.68 12.56 -15.22
C VAL A 20 13.14 12.36 -13.77
N GLY A 21 14.35 11.85 -13.60
CA GLY A 21 14.95 11.54 -12.31
C GLY A 21 15.76 12.70 -11.73
N ALA A 22 16.16 12.52 -10.46
CA ALA A 22 16.90 13.50 -9.66
C ALA A 22 18.42 13.22 -9.60
N ASP A 23 18.92 12.29 -10.41
CA ASP A 23 20.33 11.87 -10.39
C ASP A 23 21.18 12.60 -11.43
N MET A 24 20.57 13.51 -12.18
CA MET A 24 21.28 14.27 -13.19
C MET A 24 22.35 15.17 -12.56
N ALA A 25 23.55 15.16 -13.15
CA ALA A 25 24.66 15.96 -12.65
C ALA A 25 24.33 17.47 -12.62
N GLN A 26 24.87 18.17 -11.61
CA GLN A 26 24.60 19.59 -11.37
C GLN A 26 24.87 20.50 -12.57
N ARG A 27 25.83 20.15 -13.44
CA ARG A 27 26.12 20.91 -14.67
C ARG A 27 24.92 21.00 -15.63
N PHE A 28 23.96 20.08 -15.54
CA PHE A 28 22.78 20.04 -16.41
C PHE A 28 21.56 20.70 -15.79
N THR A 29 21.40 20.60 -14.47
CA THR A 29 20.19 21.05 -13.75
C THR A 29 20.42 22.34 -12.96
N GLY A 30 21.66 22.68 -12.63
CA GLY A 30 22.02 23.76 -11.71
C GLY A 30 21.84 23.39 -10.22
N LEU A 31 21.44 22.15 -9.93
CA LEU A 31 21.16 21.66 -8.58
C LEU A 31 21.97 20.38 -8.27
N PRO A 32 22.33 20.13 -7.00
CA PRO A 32 22.99 18.88 -6.63
C PRO A 32 22.10 17.68 -6.94
N SER A 33 22.72 16.57 -7.38
CA SER A 33 22.03 15.28 -7.56
C SER A 33 21.68 14.66 -6.20
N ARG A 34 20.83 13.62 -6.19
CA ARG A 34 20.56 12.85 -4.96
C ARG A 34 21.84 12.29 -4.33
N ALA A 35 22.78 11.81 -5.15
CA ALA A 35 24.07 11.32 -4.68
C ALA A 35 24.92 12.42 -4.03
N ASP A 36 24.94 13.63 -4.62
CA ASP A 36 25.64 14.79 -4.04
C ASP A 36 25.06 15.17 -2.67
N VAL A 37 23.72 15.18 -2.56
CA VAL A 37 23.01 15.47 -1.30
C VAL A 37 23.23 14.38 -0.26
N ALA A 38 23.19 13.10 -0.66
CA ALA A 38 23.46 11.95 0.21
C ALA A 38 24.87 12.05 0.80
N GLY A 39 25.89 12.28 -0.03
CA GLY A 39 27.28 12.43 0.41
C GLY A 39 27.48 13.64 1.33
N ALA A 40 26.85 14.79 1.02
CA ALA A 40 26.89 15.97 1.88
C ALA A 40 26.26 15.71 3.27
N LEU A 41 25.13 15.00 3.30
CA LEU A 41 24.45 14.66 4.54
C LEU A 41 25.23 13.61 5.36
N ALA A 42 25.76 12.59 4.69
CA ALA A 42 26.57 11.53 5.30
C ALA A 42 27.80 12.12 6.00
N ARG A 43 28.58 12.97 5.30
CA ARG A 43 29.73 13.68 5.89
C ARG A 43 29.34 14.50 7.11
N ARG A 44 28.22 15.23 7.04
CA ARG A 44 27.76 16.09 8.14
C ARG A 44 27.36 15.28 9.38
N LYS A 45 26.87 14.05 9.21
CA LYS A 45 26.36 13.20 10.30
C LYS A 45 27.31 12.05 10.67
N GLY A 46 28.51 12.00 10.07
CA GLY A 46 29.51 10.96 10.34
C GLY A 46 29.12 9.57 9.84
N LEU A 47 28.30 9.49 8.79
CA LEU A 47 27.85 8.25 8.15
C LEU A 47 28.71 7.94 6.92
N SER A 48 28.63 6.69 6.43
CA SER A 48 29.32 6.30 5.20
C SER A 48 28.77 7.06 3.99
N GLU A 49 29.67 7.63 3.19
CA GLU A 49 29.34 8.32 1.93
C GLU A 49 28.91 7.35 0.81
N SER A 50 29.06 6.04 1.01
CA SER A 50 28.56 5.02 0.09
C SER A 50 27.05 4.78 0.18
N LEU A 51 26.39 5.34 1.21
CA LEU A 51 24.96 5.17 1.42
C LEU A 51 24.18 6.04 0.43
N SER A 52 23.04 5.51 -0.04
CA SER A 52 22.10 6.26 -0.86
C SER A 52 21.38 7.35 -0.05
N LEU A 53 20.67 8.27 -0.73
CA LEU A 53 19.96 9.34 -0.04
C LEU A 53 18.92 8.77 0.92
N ALA A 54 18.18 7.73 0.51
CA ALA A 54 17.18 7.12 1.38
C ALA A 54 17.78 6.50 2.63
N ALA A 55 18.89 5.78 2.48
CA ALA A 55 19.58 5.14 3.58
C ALA A 55 20.18 6.16 4.58
N VAL A 56 20.77 7.24 4.08
CA VAL A 56 21.27 8.32 4.95
C VAL A 56 20.08 9.03 5.61
N ALA A 57 19.02 9.33 4.87
CA ALA A 57 17.82 9.99 5.38
C ALA A 57 17.16 9.20 6.51
N GLN A 58 16.99 7.89 6.35
CA GLN A 58 16.43 6.99 7.38
C GLN A 58 17.20 7.11 8.69
N ARG A 59 18.52 6.93 8.64
CA ARG A 59 19.40 6.99 9.81
C ARG A 59 19.38 8.36 10.48
N VAL A 60 19.34 9.44 9.70
CA VAL A 60 19.27 10.81 10.23
C VAL A 60 17.90 11.09 10.86
N MET A 61 16.82 10.55 10.31
CA MET A 61 15.48 10.69 10.89
C MET A 61 15.31 9.90 12.18
N GLU A 62 15.91 8.72 12.31
CA GLU A 62 15.87 7.91 13.54
C GLU A 62 16.61 8.57 14.71
N GLN A 63 17.68 9.32 14.41
CA GLN A 63 18.53 9.97 15.41
C GLN A 63 18.19 11.45 15.65
N GLY A 64 17.27 12.02 14.87
CA GLY A 64 17.14 13.47 14.73
C GLY A 64 15.71 14.00 14.60
N ASN A 65 15.59 15.33 14.52
CA ASN A 65 14.32 16.01 14.34
C ASN A 65 13.96 16.12 12.85
N ARG A 66 12.77 15.66 12.46
CA ARG A 66 12.22 15.74 11.09
C ARG A 66 12.33 17.15 10.48
N TRP A 67 12.21 18.19 11.30
CA TRP A 67 12.35 19.58 10.86
C TRP A 67 13.77 19.91 10.36
N GLU A 68 14.82 19.54 11.10
CA GLU A 68 16.22 19.83 10.73
C GLU A 68 16.59 19.14 9.42
N PHE A 69 16.12 17.89 9.26
CA PHE A 69 16.30 17.12 8.03
C PHE A 69 15.57 17.77 6.84
N THR A 70 14.30 18.12 7.01
CA THR A 70 13.49 18.76 5.96
C THR A 70 14.12 20.09 5.52
N GLU A 71 14.56 20.91 6.47
CA GLU A 71 15.25 22.17 6.20
C GLU A 71 16.59 21.97 5.49
N PHE A 72 17.33 20.91 5.83
CA PHE A 72 18.54 20.56 5.10
C PHE A 72 18.24 20.24 3.63
N LEU A 73 17.25 19.38 3.34
CA LEU A 73 16.88 19.04 1.96
C LEU A 73 16.41 20.27 1.18
N LYS A 74 15.56 21.10 1.78
CA LYS A 74 15.09 22.35 1.16
C LYS A 74 16.24 23.26 0.76
N ARG A 75 17.27 23.41 1.60
CA ARG A 75 18.45 24.23 1.27
C ARG A 75 19.27 23.65 0.11
N GLN A 76 19.39 22.33 0.02
CA GLN A 76 20.14 21.71 -1.09
C GLN A 76 19.46 21.93 -2.44
N TRP A 77 18.12 21.82 -2.48
CA TRP A 77 17.32 21.99 -3.69
C TRP A 77 16.58 23.32 -3.77
N GLU A 78 17.05 24.34 -3.06
CA GLU A 78 16.45 25.68 -3.13
C GLU A 78 16.63 26.26 -4.53
N THR A 79 15.53 26.74 -5.11
CA THR A 79 15.50 27.30 -6.47
C THR A 79 15.35 28.82 -6.50
N THR A 80 15.31 29.47 -5.33
CA THR A 80 15.30 30.93 -5.17
C THR A 80 16.49 31.54 -5.93
N GLY A 81 16.21 32.44 -6.88
CA GLY A 81 17.24 33.08 -7.71
C GLY A 81 17.89 32.18 -8.78
N LYS A 82 17.51 30.90 -8.88
CA LYS A 82 17.96 30.00 -9.95
C LYS A 82 16.97 30.01 -11.11
N SER A 83 17.45 29.76 -12.33
CA SER A 83 16.64 29.61 -13.54
C SER A 83 16.68 28.17 -14.06
N PRO A 84 15.62 27.70 -14.75
CA PRO A 84 15.70 26.47 -15.52
C PRO A 84 16.91 26.51 -16.47
N GLN A 85 17.63 25.39 -16.52
CA GLN A 85 18.76 25.18 -17.41
C GLN A 85 18.34 24.59 -18.76
N ARG A 86 19.27 24.56 -19.73
CA ARG A 86 19.08 24.00 -21.08
C ARG A 86 18.44 22.60 -21.08
N PHE A 87 18.75 21.77 -20.09
CA PHE A 87 18.13 20.46 -19.92
C PHE A 87 16.59 20.57 -19.84
N HIS A 88 16.07 21.42 -18.97
CA HIS A 88 14.63 21.62 -18.78
C HIS A 88 13.97 22.20 -20.03
N GLU A 89 14.62 23.15 -20.70
CA GLU A 89 14.13 23.73 -21.97
C GLU A 89 13.91 22.65 -23.04
N LEU A 90 14.82 21.68 -23.16
CA LEU A 90 14.68 20.58 -24.10
C LEU A 90 13.52 19.66 -23.73
N LEU A 91 13.31 19.38 -22.43
CA LEU A 91 12.19 18.56 -21.97
C LEU A 91 10.83 19.21 -22.24
N VAL A 92 10.72 20.53 -22.08
CA VAL A 92 9.51 21.28 -22.42
C VAL A 92 9.20 21.16 -23.91
N ARG A 93 10.22 21.26 -24.77
CA ARG A 93 10.04 21.18 -26.23
C ARG A 93 9.64 19.80 -26.73
N LEU A 94 9.83 18.73 -25.95
CA LEU A 94 9.36 17.40 -26.35
C LEU A 94 7.83 17.36 -26.22
N PRO A 95 7.06 17.05 -27.27
CA PRO A 95 5.60 17.03 -27.23
C PRO A 95 5.03 15.78 -26.53
N VAL A 96 5.51 15.48 -25.33
CA VAL A 96 5.04 14.34 -24.51
C VAL A 96 3.82 14.76 -23.67
N PRO A 97 2.67 14.06 -23.75
CA PRO A 97 1.45 14.46 -23.04
C PRO A 97 1.58 14.26 -21.53
N ILE A 98 2.41 13.30 -21.10
CA ILE A 98 2.58 12.91 -19.71
C ILE A 98 4.05 12.85 -19.35
N LEU A 99 4.39 13.51 -18.25
CA LEU A 99 5.71 13.52 -17.61
C LEU A 99 5.56 12.98 -16.20
N VAL A 100 6.48 12.14 -15.78
CA VAL A 100 6.60 11.64 -14.42
C VAL A 100 7.96 12.08 -13.90
N THR A 101 8.01 12.63 -12.69
CA THR A 101 9.28 13.05 -12.08
C THR A 101 9.42 12.59 -10.64
N THR A 102 10.65 12.27 -10.29
CA THR A 102 11.12 12.02 -8.92
C THR A 102 12.08 13.12 -8.44
N ALA A 103 12.22 14.21 -9.21
CA ALA A 103 12.92 15.41 -8.78
C ALA A 103 12.09 16.17 -7.73
N TYR A 104 12.78 16.67 -6.70
CA TYR A 104 12.15 17.38 -5.58
C TYR A 104 11.95 18.88 -5.87
N ASP A 105 12.76 19.45 -6.76
CA ASP A 105 12.72 20.87 -7.10
C ASP A 105 11.62 21.24 -8.12
N ASP A 106 11.44 22.53 -8.36
CA ASP A 106 10.41 23.06 -9.24
C ASP A 106 10.91 23.58 -10.60
N LEU A 107 12.17 23.34 -10.97
CA LEU A 107 12.77 23.92 -12.18
C LEU A 107 12.09 23.42 -13.46
N LEU A 108 11.68 22.16 -13.53
CA LEU A 108 10.93 21.65 -14.68
C LEU A 108 9.57 22.37 -14.82
N ARG A 109 8.83 22.52 -13.71
CA ARG A 109 7.55 23.26 -13.70
C ARG A 109 7.77 24.71 -14.13
N ARG A 110 8.80 25.38 -13.60
CA ARG A 110 9.15 26.76 -13.97
C ARG A 110 9.57 26.89 -15.44
N ALA A 111 10.16 25.86 -16.04
CA ALA A 111 10.49 25.84 -17.46
C ALA A 111 9.21 25.87 -18.33
N PHE A 112 8.20 25.09 -17.96
CA PHE A 112 6.87 25.13 -18.61
C PHE A 112 6.22 26.52 -18.47
N GLU A 113 6.26 27.10 -17.26
CA GLU A 113 5.73 28.43 -17.00
C GLU A 113 6.44 29.51 -17.84
N GLN A 114 7.78 29.45 -17.96
CA GLN A 114 8.57 30.36 -18.77
C GLN A 114 8.32 30.20 -20.27
N ALA A 115 8.01 29.00 -20.73
CA ALA A 115 7.62 28.73 -22.11
C ALA A 115 6.16 29.16 -22.41
N GLY A 116 5.40 29.58 -21.40
CA GLY A 116 3.97 29.90 -21.55
C GLY A 116 3.10 28.67 -21.81
N GLU A 117 3.58 27.47 -21.47
CA GLU A 117 2.85 26.22 -21.65
C GLU A 117 2.13 25.82 -20.35
N PRO A 118 0.77 25.87 -20.30
CA PRO A 118 0.04 25.49 -19.11
C PRO A 118 0.11 23.98 -18.84
N LEU A 119 0.45 23.62 -17.60
CA LEU A 119 0.73 22.26 -17.16
C LEU A 119 -0.21 21.85 -16.00
N ASN A 120 -0.77 20.64 -16.04
CA ASN A 120 -1.38 20.02 -14.87
C ASN A 120 -0.26 19.49 -13.97
N VAL A 121 -0.20 19.90 -12.71
CA VAL A 121 0.78 19.39 -11.74
C VAL A 121 0.05 18.53 -10.72
N LEU A 122 0.48 17.29 -10.56
CA LEU A 122 -0.12 16.33 -9.64
C LEU A 122 0.92 15.88 -8.63
N VAL A 123 0.67 16.18 -7.36
CA VAL A 123 1.53 15.83 -6.22
C VAL A 123 0.83 14.83 -5.31
N GLN A 124 -0.50 14.96 -5.17
CA GLN A 124 -1.36 14.13 -4.33
C GLN A 124 -2.67 13.77 -5.03
N ASP A 125 -3.39 12.79 -4.51
CA ASP A 125 -4.66 12.31 -5.08
C ASP A 125 -5.74 13.40 -5.18
N ASN A 126 -5.73 14.37 -4.27
CA ASN A 126 -6.66 15.51 -4.30
C ASN A 126 -6.46 16.42 -5.52
N ASP A 127 -5.34 16.32 -6.24
CA ASP A 127 -5.09 17.12 -7.44
C ASP A 127 -5.78 16.51 -8.68
N VAL A 128 -6.09 15.22 -8.66
CA VAL A 128 -6.62 14.46 -9.81
C VAL A 128 -7.96 15.02 -10.34
N PRO A 129 -8.95 15.40 -9.50
CA PRO A 129 -10.20 15.97 -9.98
C PRO A 129 -10.05 17.29 -10.75
N PHE A 130 -8.92 18.00 -10.59
CA PHE A 130 -8.67 19.29 -11.21
C PHE A 130 -7.90 19.20 -12.54
N VAL A 131 -7.59 17.99 -13.02
CA VAL A 131 -6.87 17.75 -14.28
C VAL A 131 -7.67 18.26 -15.47
N GLN A 132 -7.03 19.12 -16.28
CA GLN A 132 -7.61 19.59 -17.53
C GLN A 132 -7.14 18.74 -18.71
N ALA A 133 -8.06 18.09 -19.43
CA ALA A 133 -7.74 17.11 -20.47
C ALA A 133 -6.88 17.65 -21.64
N ARG A 134 -6.92 18.97 -21.90
CA ARG A 134 -6.15 19.61 -22.97
C ARG A 134 -4.75 20.07 -22.56
N ARG A 135 -4.35 19.88 -21.29
CA ARG A 135 -3.03 20.26 -20.78
C ARG A 135 -2.16 19.04 -20.60
N ARG A 136 -0.86 19.22 -20.78
CA ARG A 136 0.15 18.22 -20.43
C ARG A 136 0.12 17.99 -18.92
N THR A 137 0.48 16.79 -18.48
CA THR A 137 0.45 16.43 -17.05
C THR A 137 1.83 16.09 -16.53
N LEU A 138 2.24 16.71 -15.43
CA LEU A 138 3.45 16.40 -14.67
C LEU A 138 3.07 15.75 -13.34
N LEU A 139 3.35 14.46 -13.20
CA LEU A 139 3.18 13.70 -11.97
C LEU A 139 4.47 13.77 -11.14
N ARG A 140 4.39 14.23 -9.90
CA ARG A 140 5.51 14.36 -8.98
C ARG A 140 5.49 13.25 -7.93
N LEU A 141 6.07 12.11 -8.26
CA LEU A 141 5.97 10.92 -7.41
C LEU A 141 6.68 11.08 -6.07
N TYR A 142 7.74 11.87 -6.00
CA TYR A 142 8.47 12.09 -4.75
C TYR A 142 8.03 13.33 -3.98
N GLY A 143 6.91 13.95 -4.40
CA GLY A 143 6.34 15.11 -3.75
C GLY A 143 6.89 16.44 -4.24
N ASP A 144 6.68 17.47 -3.43
CA ASP A 144 7.08 18.84 -3.69
C ASP A 144 7.74 19.44 -2.44
N LEU A 145 8.89 20.10 -2.58
CA LEU A 145 9.58 20.77 -1.47
C LEU A 145 8.75 21.88 -0.83
N ALA A 146 7.81 22.48 -1.57
CA ALA A 146 6.85 23.43 -1.03
C ALA A 146 5.82 22.77 -0.10
N GLN A 147 5.65 21.44 -0.21
CA GLN A 147 4.71 20.64 0.58
C GLN A 147 5.45 19.49 1.26
N PRO A 148 6.19 19.74 2.36
CA PRO A 148 7.10 18.76 2.96
C PRO A 148 6.48 17.41 3.34
N ASP A 149 5.19 17.39 3.68
CA ASP A 149 4.48 16.16 4.06
C ASP A 149 4.24 15.22 2.87
N THR A 150 4.49 15.68 1.65
CA THR A 150 4.38 14.89 0.40
C THR A 150 5.68 14.21 0.01
N LEU A 151 6.78 14.59 0.65
CA LEU A 151 8.13 14.16 0.28
C LEU A 151 8.31 12.66 0.55
N ILE A 152 8.91 11.97 -0.41
CA ILE A 152 9.32 10.57 -0.30
C ILE A 152 10.83 10.56 -0.35
N VAL A 153 11.48 10.40 0.80
CA VAL A 153 12.95 10.51 0.88
C VAL A 153 13.58 9.37 1.65
N THR A 154 12.96 8.88 2.72
CA THR A 154 13.52 7.79 3.54
C THR A 154 13.28 6.41 2.94
N GLU A 155 14.01 5.39 3.42
CA GLU A 155 13.77 4.00 3.05
C GLU A 155 12.31 3.62 3.35
N ASP A 156 11.80 3.99 4.54
CA ASP A 156 10.40 3.78 4.91
C ASP A 156 9.42 4.48 3.95
N ASP A 157 9.71 5.72 3.53
CA ASP A 157 8.86 6.42 2.57
C ASP A 157 8.78 5.67 1.22
N HIS A 158 9.89 5.10 0.75
CA HIS A 158 9.92 4.32 -0.49
C HIS A 158 9.15 3.01 -0.36
N TYR A 159 9.34 2.26 0.74
CA TYR A 159 8.61 1.01 0.99
C TYR A 159 7.10 1.24 1.11
N HIS A 160 6.69 2.39 1.64
CA HIS A 160 5.29 2.76 1.77
C HIS A 160 4.72 3.51 0.55
N LEU A 161 5.49 3.67 -0.54
CA LEU A 161 5.05 4.41 -1.72
C LEU A 161 3.75 3.81 -2.30
N GLY A 162 3.64 2.48 -2.35
CA GLY A 162 2.45 1.76 -2.81
C GLY A 162 1.28 1.69 -1.82
N ASN A 163 1.52 1.93 -0.53
CA ASN A 163 0.53 1.74 0.55
C ASN A 163 0.08 3.07 1.21
N LYS A 164 0.62 4.22 0.78
CA LYS A 164 0.17 5.54 1.23
C LYS A 164 -1.07 5.96 0.44
N ARG A 165 -2.24 6.02 1.10
CA ARG A 165 -3.57 6.49 0.62
C ARG A 165 -3.60 7.88 -0.05
N LEU A 166 -2.47 8.60 -0.08
CA LEU A 166 -2.28 9.91 -0.71
C LEU A 166 -1.73 9.84 -2.15
N LYS A 167 -1.19 8.69 -2.57
CA LYS A 167 -0.56 8.48 -3.90
C LYS A 167 -1.05 7.23 -4.62
N GLU A 168 -2.05 6.55 -4.08
CA GLU A 168 -2.62 5.33 -4.66
C GLU A 168 -3.16 5.62 -6.07
N ASN A 169 -3.96 6.68 -6.21
CA ASN A 169 -4.49 7.08 -7.51
C ASN A 169 -3.39 7.61 -8.45
N LEU A 170 -2.32 8.24 -7.93
CA LEU A 170 -1.16 8.64 -8.74
C LEU A 170 -0.43 7.41 -9.32
N LEU A 171 -0.23 6.37 -8.51
CA LEU A 171 0.44 5.13 -8.91
C LEU A 171 -0.41 4.29 -9.87
N ASP A 172 -1.73 4.31 -9.75
CA ASP A 172 -2.63 3.73 -10.76
C ASP A 172 -2.45 4.41 -12.11
N ARG A 173 -2.35 5.75 -12.13
CA ARG A 173 -2.07 6.48 -13.37
C ARG A 173 -0.69 6.14 -13.94
N VAL A 174 0.34 5.98 -13.10
CA VAL A 174 1.65 5.47 -13.53
C VAL A 174 1.52 4.08 -14.14
N SER A 175 0.73 3.19 -13.53
CA SER A 175 0.48 1.84 -14.06
C SER A 175 -0.12 1.89 -15.46
N VAL A 176 -1.13 2.73 -15.68
CA VAL A 176 -1.74 2.94 -17.00
C VAL A 176 -0.71 3.46 -18.00
N ILE A 177 0.09 4.45 -17.60
CA ILE A 177 1.16 5.02 -18.44
C ILE A 177 2.13 3.92 -18.90
N LEU A 178 2.60 3.07 -17.98
CA LEU A 178 3.55 2.00 -18.29
C LEU A 178 2.98 0.95 -19.26
N ARG A 179 1.67 0.72 -19.26
CA ARG A 179 0.98 -0.24 -20.14
C ARG A 179 0.71 0.33 -21.53
N GLU A 180 0.42 1.62 -21.62
CA GLU A 180 -0.02 2.26 -22.87
C GLU A 180 1.12 2.94 -23.63
N ASN A 181 2.20 3.30 -22.94
CA ASN A 181 3.28 4.12 -23.50
C ASN A 181 4.63 3.39 -23.46
N VAL A 182 5.48 3.72 -24.43
CA VAL A 182 6.92 3.48 -24.32
C VAL A 182 7.51 4.53 -23.39
N VAL A 183 8.35 4.10 -22.47
CA VAL A 183 8.92 4.98 -21.45
C VAL A 183 10.34 5.38 -21.81
N LEU A 184 10.68 6.66 -21.65
CA LEU A 184 12.06 7.14 -21.66
C LEU A 184 12.43 7.65 -20.26
N PHE A 185 13.34 6.94 -19.59
CA PHE A 185 13.96 7.38 -18.34
C PHE A 185 15.15 8.30 -18.64
N VAL A 186 15.17 9.48 -18.03
CA VAL A 186 16.25 10.46 -18.16
C VAL A 186 16.62 10.97 -16.77
N GLY A 187 17.92 11.01 -16.44
CA GLY A 187 18.38 11.49 -15.13
C GLY A 187 18.17 10.49 -13.99
N TYR A 188 18.12 9.19 -14.30
CA TYR A 188 18.11 8.10 -13.32
C TYR A 188 19.40 7.31 -13.42
N ASN A 189 20.09 7.16 -12.29
CA ASN A 189 21.19 6.23 -12.19
C ASN A 189 20.63 4.82 -11.98
N LEU A 190 20.70 3.95 -12.99
CA LEU A 190 20.02 2.66 -12.96
C LEU A 190 20.62 1.65 -11.95
N VAL A 191 21.79 1.93 -11.39
CA VAL A 191 22.43 1.10 -10.35
C VAL A 191 22.34 1.74 -8.96
N ASP A 192 21.74 2.93 -8.87
CA ASP A 192 21.52 3.60 -7.59
C ASP A 192 20.49 2.83 -6.75
N PRO A 193 20.77 2.55 -5.47
CA PRO A 193 19.84 1.84 -4.59
C PRO A 193 18.46 2.49 -4.51
N ASP A 194 18.38 3.83 -4.52
CA ASP A 194 17.08 4.51 -4.41
C ASP A 194 16.28 4.40 -5.72
N PHE A 195 16.95 4.31 -6.88
CA PHE A 195 16.28 3.95 -8.13
C PHE A 195 15.82 2.50 -8.14
N LEU A 196 16.58 1.57 -7.57
CA LEU A 196 16.16 0.18 -7.44
C LEU A 196 14.95 0.04 -6.51
N LEU A 197 14.89 0.81 -5.41
CA LEU A 197 13.72 0.92 -4.55
C LEU A 197 12.51 1.45 -5.34
N PHE A 198 12.68 2.55 -6.08
CA PHE A 198 11.63 3.07 -6.96
C PHE A 198 11.13 2.03 -7.96
N TRP A 199 12.07 1.35 -8.61
CA TRP A 199 11.77 0.33 -9.60
C TRP A 199 10.98 -0.80 -8.95
N ASN A 200 11.43 -1.35 -7.83
CA ASN A 200 10.78 -2.51 -7.21
C ASN A 200 9.42 -2.17 -6.61
N GLU A 201 9.32 -1.03 -5.91
CA GLU A 201 8.12 -0.68 -5.15
C GLU A 201 7.05 0.04 -5.98
N ALA A 202 7.45 0.84 -6.97
CA ALA A 202 6.51 1.48 -7.89
C ALA A 202 6.41 0.72 -9.21
N LEU A 203 7.50 0.54 -9.96
CA LEU A 203 7.36 0.19 -11.38
C LEU A 203 7.23 -1.31 -11.66
N ALA A 204 7.96 -2.17 -10.96
CA ALA A 204 8.06 -3.61 -11.22
C ALA A 204 6.75 -4.34 -10.94
N ARG A 205 6.02 -3.91 -9.91
CA ARG A 205 4.65 -4.38 -9.59
C ARG A 205 3.68 -4.13 -10.75
N MET A 206 3.94 -3.12 -11.57
CA MET A 206 3.06 -2.64 -12.65
C MET A 206 3.54 -3.04 -14.05
N ALA A 207 4.82 -3.40 -14.21
CA ALA A 207 5.52 -3.56 -15.49
C ALA A 207 5.33 -4.93 -16.19
N GLY A 208 4.56 -5.86 -15.62
CA GLY A 208 4.30 -7.18 -16.21
C GLY A 208 3.64 -7.16 -17.61
N TYR A 209 3.17 -5.99 -18.05
CA TYR A 209 2.60 -5.71 -19.37
C TYR A 209 3.18 -4.44 -20.02
N SER A 210 4.33 -3.93 -19.55
CA SER A 210 4.92 -2.72 -20.15
C SER A 210 5.36 -2.96 -21.59
N LEU A 211 5.21 -1.96 -22.45
CA LEU A 211 5.67 -2.01 -23.85
C LEU A 211 7.21 -2.03 -23.98
N GLY A 212 7.94 -2.05 -22.86
CA GLY A 212 9.37 -1.79 -22.78
C GLY A 212 9.70 -0.30 -22.76
N GLY A 213 10.98 0.02 -22.68
CA GLY A 213 11.41 1.41 -22.59
C GLY A 213 12.89 1.60 -22.85
N TYR A 214 13.30 2.85 -22.68
CA TYR A 214 14.66 3.33 -22.86
C TYR A 214 15.13 4.06 -21.61
N ALA A 215 16.41 3.98 -21.32
CA ALA A 215 17.04 4.77 -20.27
C ALA A 215 18.26 5.48 -20.83
N LEU A 216 18.26 6.81 -20.78
CA LEU A 216 19.36 7.65 -21.24
C LEU A 216 20.33 7.89 -20.08
N TRP A 217 21.42 7.13 -20.07
CA TRP A 217 22.43 7.20 -19.02
C TRP A 217 23.82 6.85 -19.58
N PRO A 218 24.77 7.80 -19.59
CA PRO A 218 26.10 7.54 -20.11
C PRO A 218 26.96 6.73 -19.13
N GLY A 219 27.78 5.83 -19.67
CA GLY A 219 28.83 5.10 -18.94
C GLY A 219 28.34 3.94 -18.09
N LEU A 220 27.13 3.41 -18.33
CA LEU A 220 26.65 2.22 -17.59
C LEU A 220 27.41 0.96 -18.05
N PRO A 221 27.97 0.13 -17.14
CA PRO A 221 28.69 -1.08 -17.51
C PRO A 221 27.85 -2.06 -18.34
N GLU A 222 28.46 -2.78 -19.29
CA GLU A 222 27.74 -3.74 -20.14
C GLU A 222 26.98 -4.81 -19.35
N SER A 223 27.54 -5.26 -18.21
CA SER A 223 26.88 -6.21 -17.32
C SER A 223 25.53 -5.67 -16.84
N GLU A 224 25.50 -4.41 -16.42
CA GLU A 224 24.28 -3.73 -15.95
C GLU A 224 23.32 -3.46 -17.10
N GLN A 225 23.83 -3.06 -18.27
CA GLN A 225 22.99 -2.90 -19.48
C GLN A 225 22.24 -4.20 -19.83
N ARG A 226 22.89 -5.37 -19.68
CA ARG A 226 22.25 -6.68 -19.93
C ARG A 226 21.15 -6.97 -18.91
N VAL A 227 21.36 -6.61 -17.64
CA VAL A 227 20.33 -6.76 -16.59
C VAL A 227 19.08 -5.94 -16.96
N TRP A 228 19.25 -4.68 -17.33
CA TRP A 228 18.14 -3.80 -17.71
C TRP A 228 17.46 -4.21 -19.01
N LYS A 229 18.23 -4.72 -19.98
CA LYS A 229 17.68 -5.31 -21.20
C LYS A 229 16.79 -6.52 -20.90
N GLY A 230 17.15 -7.34 -19.91
CA GLY A 230 16.31 -8.44 -19.42
C GLY A 230 14.99 -7.96 -18.79
N ARG A 231 14.92 -6.70 -18.37
CA ARG A 231 13.69 -6.02 -17.89
C ARG A 231 13.01 -5.19 -18.97
N HIS A 232 13.32 -5.43 -20.24
CA HIS A 232 12.79 -4.69 -21.40
C HIS A 232 13.15 -3.19 -21.42
N ILE A 233 14.19 -2.76 -20.68
CA ILE A 233 14.74 -1.40 -20.73
C ILE A 233 16.05 -1.40 -21.51
N LYS A 234 16.08 -0.70 -22.64
CA LYS A 234 17.30 -0.52 -23.44
C LYS A 234 18.05 0.72 -22.97
N VAL A 235 19.29 0.55 -22.56
CA VAL A 235 20.14 1.69 -22.15
C VAL A 235 20.70 2.38 -23.38
N ILE A 236 20.56 3.71 -23.43
CA ILE A 236 21.16 4.59 -24.42
C ILE A 236 22.38 5.22 -23.76
N ASP A 237 23.55 4.72 -24.15
CA ASP A 237 24.85 5.17 -23.66
C ASP A 237 25.30 6.44 -24.40
N GLU A 238 24.58 7.54 -24.16
CA GLU A 238 24.87 8.86 -24.72
C GLU A 238 24.66 9.96 -23.68
N GLU A 239 25.32 11.10 -23.87
CA GLU A 239 25.09 12.28 -23.04
C GLU A 239 23.66 12.82 -23.25
N PRO A 240 22.96 13.28 -22.18
CA PRO A 240 21.54 13.64 -22.27
C PRO A 240 21.23 14.80 -23.22
N LEU A 241 21.97 15.92 -23.16
CA LEU A 241 21.65 17.09 -23.99
C LEU A 241 21.78 16.81 -25.49
N PRO A 242 22.91 16.26 -26.00
CA PRO A 242 23.04 15.97 -27.43
C PRO A 242 21.99 14.97 -27.93
N PHE A 243 21.62 13.98 -27.11
CA PHE A 243 20.61 13.00 -27.49
C PHE A 243 19.21 13.64 -27.59
N LEU A 244 18.80 14.45 -26.60
CA LEU A 244 17.52 15.14 -26.61
C LEU A 244 17.42 16.13 -27.79
N GLU A 245 18.51 16.82 -28.14
CA GLU A 245 18.58 17.69 -29.31
C GLU A 245 18.41 16.91 -30.62
N LYS A 246 19.05 15.74 -30.75
CA LYS A 246 18.86 14.84 -31.88
C LYS A 246 17.41 14.35 -31.98
N LEU A 247 16.78 14.00 -30.86
CA LEU A 247 15.40 13.53 -30.81
C LEU A 247 14.41 14.62 -31.27
N LEU A 248 14.62 15.87 -30.82
CA LEU A 248 13.84 17.03 -31.27
C LEU A 248 14.07 17.37 -32.75
N ALA A 249 15.30 17.26 -33.24
CA ALA A 249 15.59 17.51 -34.65
C ALA A 249 14.91 16.49 -35.58
N THR A 250 14.83 15.22 -35.14
CA THR A 250 14.23 14.11 -35.91
C THR A 250 12.72 14.24 -36.04
N THR A 251 12.06 14.94 -35.12
CA THR A 251 10.60 15.13 -35.10
C THR A 251 10.12 16.39 -35.85
N GLY A 252 11.01 17.09 -36.55
CA GLY A 252 10.65 18.27 -37.36
C GLY A 252 10.36 19.54 -36.54
N GLN A 253 10.49 19.53 -35.21
CA GLN A 253 10.31 20.70 -34.33
C GLN A 253 11.60 21.52 -34.12
N GLY A 254 12.57 21.38 -35.03
CA GLY A 254 13.86 22.06 -35.00
C GLY A 254 13.89 23.51 -35.51
N ALA A 255 12.76 24.07 -35.98
CA ALA A 255 12.74 25.37 -36.65
C ALA A 255 11.59 26.30 -36.20
N ALA A 256 11.43 26.50 -34.89
CA ALA A 256 10.73 27.69 -34.38
C ALA A 256 11.78 28.62 -33.75
N THR A 257 12.05 29.70 -34.48
CA THR A 257 13.08 30.71 -34.28
C THR A 257 12.99 31.35 -32.90
N ILE A 258 14.08 31.29 -32.13
CA ILE A 258 14.35 32.23 -31.04
C ILE A 258 14.50 33.60 -31.72
N SER A 259 13.48 34.44 -31.61
CA SER A 259 13.60 35.86 -31.96
C SER A 259 14.56 36.51 -30.97
N SER A 260 15.79 36.67 -31.44
CA SER A 260 16.80 37.52 -30.88
C SER A 260 16.50 38.97 -31.26
N GLN A 261 16.16 39.80 -30.27
CA GLN A 261 16.46 41.25 -30.24
C GLN A 261 16.23 41.83 -28.82
N SER A 262 17.30 41.74 -28.02
CA SER A 262 18.00 42.70 -27.11
C SER A 262 17.39 44.12 -26.89
N PRO A 263 17.89 44.99 -25.94
CA PRO A 263 19.20 44.93 -25.22
C PRO A 263 19.32 45.50 -23.77
N ILE A 264 20.51 45.26 -23.20
CA ILE A 264 21.38 46.14 -22.35
C ILE A 264 21.11 46.26 -20.84
N VAL A 265 22.15 45.85 -20.09
CA VAL A 265 22.49 46.18 -18.71
C VAL A 265 23.23 47.53 -18.64
N GLN A 266 22.97 48.29 -17.57
CA GLN A 266 23.73 49.39 -16.95
C GLN A 266 23.08 50.78 -17.01
N ARG A 267 22.57 51.26 -15.86
CA ARG A 267 23.21 52.34 -15.09
C ARG A 267 22.50 52.63 -13.77
N LEU A 268 23.29 53.24 -12.89
CA LEU A 268 23.12 53.51 -11.47
C LEU A 268 22.04 54.56 -11.11
N ASP A 269 21.66 54.47 -9.83
CA ASP A 269 21.32 55.52 -8.86
C ASP A 269 19.99 56.30 -8.96
N ALA A 270 19.31 56.22 -7.80
CA ALA A 270 18.52 57.24 -7.12
C ALA A 270 17.35 57.88 -7.87
N THR A 271 16.12 57.63 -7.39
CA THR A 271 15.39 58.62 -6.58
C THR A 271 14.04 58.08 -6.09
N ASN A 272 13.76 58.45 -4.85
CA ASN A 272 12.47 58.42 -4.17
C ASN A 272 11.35 59.07 -5.01
N LYS A 273 10.16 58.44 -5.11
CA LYS A 273 8.83 59.05 -4.85
C LYS A 273 7.65 58.17 -5.29
N GLU A 274 6.73 58.01 -4.33
CA GLU A 274 5.26 57.96 -4.47
C GLU A 274 4.60 56.83 -5.29
N GLN A 275 4.05 55.85 -4.55
CA GLN A 275 3.01 54.94 -5.00
C GLN A 275 1.65 55.64 -5.13
N PRO A 276 0.86 55.32 -6.17
CA PRO A 276 -0.59 55.22 -6.03
C PRO A 276 -1.07 53.80 -6.39
N SER A 277 -1.93 53.24 -5.53
CA SER A 277 -2.59 51.94 -5.70
C SER A 277 -3.70 51.99 -6.76
N PRO A 278 -3.97 50.88 -7.49
CA PRO A 278 -5.30 50.67 -8.08
C PRO A 278 -5.78 49.19 -7.89
N PRO A 279 -7.01 48.80 -8.30
CA PRO A 279 -8.14 48.59 -7.39
C PRO A 279 -8.58 47.12 -7.30
N SER A 280 -9.38 46.80 -6.28
CA SER A 280 -10.07 45.51 -6.09
C SER A 280 -11.19 45.30 -7.12
N PRO A 281 -11.51 44.03 -7.47
CA PRO A 281 -12.85 43.70 -7.95
C PRO A 281 -13.55 42.72 -7.00
N SER A 282 -14.51 43.25 -6.24
CA SER A 282 -15.61 42.48 -5.68
C SER A 282 -16.75 42.44 -6.70
N ARG A 283 -17.22 41.25 -7.08
CA ARG A 283 -18.52 41.07 -7.73
C ARG A 283 -19.20 39.83 -7.17
N SER A 284 -20.20 40.10 -6.34
CA SER A 284 -21.14 39.17 -5.73
C SER A 284 -22.08 38.53 -6.76
N LEU A 285 -22.33 37.23 -6.59
CA LEU A 285 -23.48 36.52 -7.17
C LEU A 285 -24.60 36.38 -6.11
N PRO A 286 -25.88 36.29 -6.50
CA PRO A 286 -27.02 36.67 -5.66
C PRO A 286 -27.39 35.60 -4.61
N LYS A 287 -27.81 36.08 -3.43
CA LYS A 287 -28.44 35.28 -2.36
C LYS A 287 -29.84 34.86 -2.79
N GLY A 288 -30.09 33.56 -2.84
CA GLY A 288 -31.43 32.99 -2.68
C GLY A 288 -31.72 32.80 -1.19
N GLU A 289 -32.75 33.48 -0.71
CA GLU A 289 -33.26 33.42 0.66
C GLU A 289 -34.07 32.13 0.88
N THR A 290 -33.79 31.42 1.99
CA THR A 290 -34.76 30.71 2.86
C THR A 290 -33.99 30.05 4.01
N SER A 291 -33.48 30.84 4.96
CA SER A 291 -33.02 30.31 6.25
C SER A 291 -34.23 30.12 7.16
N VAL A 292 -34.72 28.89 7.31
CA VAL A 292 -35.72 28.55 8.33
C VAL A 292 -34.96 28.43 9.65
N SER A 293 -34.98 29.48 10.48
CA SER A 293 -34.36 29.43 11.81
C SER A 293 -35.07 28.39 12.70
N LEU A 294 -34.32 27.46 13.30
CA LEU A 294 -34.86 26.49 14.26
C LEU A 294 -35.63 27.18 15.39
N ASN A 295 -36.78 26.63 15.78
CA ASN A 295 -37.60 27.13 16.90
C ASN A 295 -36.73 27.22 18.18
N PRO A 296 -36.75 28.35 18.94
CA PRO A 296 -35.95 28.51 20.16
C PRO A 296 -36.11 27.40 21.20
N ASP A 297 -37.31 26.81 21.32
CA ASP A 297 -37.57 25.69 22.23
C ASP A 297 -36.86 24.40 21.76
N LEU A 298 -36.96 24.11 20.46
CA LEU A 298 -36.30 22.96 19.82
C LEU A 298 -34.77 23.10 19.90
N LEU A 299 -34.24 24.30 19.68
CA LEU A 299 -32.82 24.61 19.80
C LEU A 299 -32.30 24.41 21.23
N GLY A 300 -33.11 24.76 22.24
CA GLY A 300 -32.82 24.51 23.65
C GLY A 300 -32.70 23.01 23.96
N ARG A 301 -33.72 22.23 23.57
CA ARG A 301 -33.75 20.77 23.76
C ARG A 301 -32.61 20.05 23.01
N LEU A 302 -32.29 20.49 21.81
CA LEU A 302 -31.20 19.95 21.00
C LEU A 302 -29.83 20.17 21.66
N ARG A 303 -29.56 21.39 22.15
CA ARG A 303 -28.30 21.71 22.83
C ARG A 303 -28.10 20.84 24.08
N GLU A 304 -29.13 20.74 24.91
CA GLU A 304 -29.05 19.96 26.15
C GLU A 304 -28.86 18.47 25.87
N THR A 305 -29.56 17.93 24.87
CA THR A 305 -29.45 16.52 24.49
C THR A 305 -28.08 16.21 23.87
N LEU A 306 -27.56 17.07 22.99
CA LEU A 306 -26.22 16.89 22.42
C LEU A 306 -25.12 16.95 23.48
N LEU A 307 -25.21 17.88 24.43
CA LEU A 307 -24.23 17.97 25.53
C LEU A 307 -24.23 16.73 26.43
N ARG A 308 -25.38 16.08 26.61
CA ARG A 308 -25.49 14.86 27.42
C ARG A 308 -25.10 13.60 26.65
N CYS A 309 -25.39 13.54 25.35
CA CYS A 309 -25.40 12.29 24.59
C CYS A 309 -24.32 12.20 23.50
N GLY A 310 -23.66 13.31 23.14
CA GLY A 310 -22.62 13.33 22.12
C GLY A 310 -21.20 13.46 22.68
N PRO A 311 -20.16 13.10 21.91
CA PRO A 311 -18.77 13.15 22.34
C PRO A 311 -18.19 14.58 22.32
N PHE A 312 -18.92 15.54 22.92
CA PHE A 312 -18.53 16.96 22.91
C PHE A 312 -17.52 17.34 23.99
N ASP A 313 -17.05 16.37 24.78
CA ASP A 313 -15.94 16.55 25.72
C ASP A 313 -14.57 16.34 25.03
N ASP A 314 -14.52 15.63 23.90
CA ASP A 314 -13.28 15.32 23.16
C ASP A 314 -13.42 15.66 21.66
N PHE A 315 -12.59 16.58 21.16
CA PHE A 315 -12.72 17.09 19.78
C PHE A 315 -12.33 16.03 18.73
N PRO A 316 -11.26 15.24 18.93
CA PRO A 316 -11.00 14.01 18.20
C PRO A 316 -12.22 13.07 18.10
N ALA A 317 -12.84 12.69 19.22
CA ALA A 317 -14.02 11.80 19.20
C ALA A 317 -15.22 12.40 18.43
N LEU A 318 -15.46 13.71 18.53
CA LEU A 318 -16.45 14.39 17.69
C LEU A 318 -16.08 14.33 16.20
N ARG A 319 -14.80 14.50 15.86
CA ARG A 319 -14.31 14.49 14.48
C ARG A 319 -14.32 13.08 13.87
N ASP A 320 -14.19 12.05 14.70
CA ASP A 320 -14.25 10.65 14.28
C ASP A 320 -15.65 10.25 13.82
N LEU A 321 -16.72 10.86 14.35
CA LEU A 321 -18.08 10.68 13.81
C LEU A 321 -18.18 11.15 12.35
N PHE A 322 -17.39 12.14 11.95
CA PHE A 322 -17.35 12.68 10.58
C PHE A 322 -16.48 11.83 9.62
N VAL A 323 -16.05 10.65 10.03
CA VAL A 323 -15.58 9.61 9.10
C VAL A 323 -16.75 9.02 8.31
N ASP A 324 -17.96 9.03 8.87
CA ASP A 324 -19.18 8.54 8.21
C ASP A 324 -19.46 9.31 6.91
N PRO A 325 -19.62 8.63 5.76
CA PRO A 325 -19.83 9.28 4.47
C PRO A 325 -20.99 10.28 4.42
N ARG A 326 -22.04 10.10 5.24
CA ARG A 326 -23.25 10.95 5.24
C ARG A 326 -22.97 12.35 5.77
N ILE A 327 -22.01 12.50 6.69
CA ILE A 327 -21.66 13.79 7.29
C ILE A 327 -20.22 14.24 7.04
N ARG A 328 -19.37 13.36 6.51
CA ARG A 328 -17.96 13.65 6.13
C ARG A 328 -17.75 14.94 5.34
N PRO A 329 -18.64 15.37 4.42
CA PRO A 329 -18.45 16.63 3.69
C PRO A 329 -18.34 17.88 4.58
N TRP A 330 -18.87 17.85 5.80
CA TRP A 330 -18.83 18.99 6.73
C TRP A 330 -17.74 18.88 7.80
N ARG A 331 -16.89 17.85 7.75
CA ARG A 331 -15.85 17.60 8.76
C ARG A 331 -14.91 18.80 8.97
N ASP A 332 -14.51 19.44 7.88
CA ASP A 332 -13.52 20.52 7.93
C ASP A 332 -14.15 21.87 8.32
N ARG A 333 -15.46 21.91 8.56
CA ARG A 333 -16.17 23.08 9.10
C ARG A 333 -16.18 23.11 10.62
N LEU A 334 -15.91 21.98 11.27
CA LEU A 334 -15.89 21.88 12.72
C LEU A 334 -14.77 22.74 13.30
N ARG A 335 -15.12 23.65 14.20
CA ARG A 335 -14.16 24.49 14.90
C ARG A 335 -13.72 23.83 16.20
N GLU A 336 -12.41 23.83 16.44
CA GLU A 336 -11.88 23.40 17.73
C GLU A 336 -12.21 24.45 18.80
N SER A 337 -12.75 24.00 19.94
CA SER A 337 -13.04 24.86 21.08
C SER A 337 -12.88 24.10 22.38
N SER A 338 -12.35 24.77 23.40
CA SER A 338 -12.03 24.15 24.70
C SER A 338 -13.25 23.82 25.56
N ALA A 339 -14.42 24.41 25.30
CA ALA A 339 -15.63 24.19 26.10
C ALA A 339 -16.68 23.35 25.33
N PRO A 340 -17.24 22.28 25.92
CA PRO A 340 -18.28 21.44 25.29
C PRO A 340 -19.49 22.23 24.79
N HIS A 341 -19.97 23.19 25.58
CA HIS A 341 -21.07 24.10 25.20
C HIS A 341 -20.75 24.92 23.96
N THR A 342 -19.53 25.41 23.82
CA THR A 342 -19.10 26.19 22.66
C THR A 342 -18.97 25.31 21.42
N ARG A 343 -18.52 24.05 21.58
CA ARG A 343 -18.48 23.05 20.51
C ARG A 343 -19.86 22.67 20.00
N VAL A 344 -20.82 22.41 20.90
CA VAL A 344 -22.21 22.11 20.52
C VAL A 344 -22.85 23.30 19.80
N ASN A 345 -22.66 24.52 20.31
CA ASN A 345 -23.19 25.72 19.65
C ASN A 345 -22.56 25.97 18.28
N GLY A 346 -21.25 25.75 18.13
CA GLY A 346 -20.55 25.84 16.86
C GLY A 346 -21.06 24.80 15.86
N LEU A 347 -21.16 23.54 16.27
CA LEU A 347 -21.68 22.45 15.45
C LEU A 347 -23.09 22.76 14.91
N ILE A 348 -24.01 23.16 15.79
CA ILE A 348 -25.38 23.46 15.38
C ILE A 348 -25.39 24.62 14.38
N ALA A 349 -24.63 25.69 14.65
CA ALA A 349 -24.56 26.85 13.74
C ALA A 349 -23.95 26.50 12.38
N ASP A 350 -22.92 25.64 12.36
CA ASP A 350 -22.21 25.27 11.14
C ASP A 350 -23.00 24.25 10.29
N LEU A 351 -23.93 23.49 10.88
CA LEU A 351 -24.71 22.45 10.19
C LEU A 351 -26.18 22.78 9.92
N GLN A 352 -26.83 23.62 10.73
CA GLN A 352 -28.29 23.84 10.66
C GLN A 352 -28.80 24.30 9.28
N ASP A 353 -28.00 25.08 8.56
CA ASP A 353 -28.32 25.65 7.25
C ASP A 353 -27.66 24.89 6.08
N GLN A 354 -27.14 23.69 6.34
CA GLN A 354 -26.46 22.88 5.33
C GLN A 354 -27.31 21.67 4.93
N ALA A 355 -27.19 21.25 3.67
CA ALA A 355 -27.81 20.05 3.15
C ALA A 355 -26.89 19.33 2.16
N ASN A 356 -27.01 18.00 2.04
CA ASN A 356 -26.26 17.23 1.04
C ASN A 356 -26.85 17.45 -0.37
N THR A 357 -26.27 16.78 -1.37
CA THR A 357 -26.71 16.85 -2.77
C THR A 357 -28.14 16.32 -3.00
N GLN A 358 -28.70 15.58 -2.04
CA GLN A 358 -30.07 15.07 -2.05
C GLN A 358 -31.06 15.99 -1.30
N GLY A 359 -30.59 17.10 -0.72
CA GLY A 359 -31.41 18.04 0.03
C GLY A 359 -31.66 17.65 1.49
N GLU A 360 -30.99 16.63 2.01
CA GLU A 360 -31.11 16.20 3.41
C GLU A 360 -30.32 17.13 4.33
N ASN A 361 -30.94 17.59 5.42
CA ASN A 361 -30.33 18.53 6.35
C ASN A 361 -29.12 17.90 7.08
N ALA A 362 -27.98 18.58 7.06
CA ALA A 362 -26.72 18.10 7.61
C ALA A 362 -26.78 17.84 9.12
N LEU A 363 -27.54 18.65 9.86
CA LEU A 363 -27.72 18.49 11.30
C LEU A 363 -28.60 17.27 11.61
N VAL A 364 -29.60 16.98 10.77
CA VAL A 364 -30.39 15.74 10.87
C VAL A 364 -29.53 14.52 10.56
N LEU A 365 -28.73 14.55 9.49
CA LEU A 365 -27.79 13.47 9.16
C LEU A 365 -26.76 13.24 10.29
N PHE A 366 -26.29 14.32 10.93
CA PHE A 366 -25.42 14.22 12.10
C PHE A 366 -26.11 13.51 13.26
N LEU A 367 -27.37 13.84 13.55
CA LEU A 367 -28.14 13.17 14.59
C LEU A 367 -28.31 11.67 14.30
N LEU A 368 -28.52 11.27 13.03
CA LEU A 368 -28.62 9.86 12.64
C LEU A 368 -27.31 9.10 12.85
N VAL A 369 -26.19 9.66 12.40
CA VAL A 369 -24.86 9.07 12.61
C VAL A 369 -24.55 8.96 14.10
N LEU A 370 -24.90 9.98 14.89
CA LEU A 370 -24.74 9.95 16.34
C LEU A 370 -25.60 8.85 16.97
N ILE A 371 -26.88 8.72 16.59
CA ILE A 371 -27.81 7.67 17.04
C ILE A 371 -27.25 6.27 16.75
N GLU A 372 -26.63 6.06 15.59
CA GLU A 372 -26.08 4.78 15.16
C GLU A 372 -24.76 4.43 15.88
N SER A 373 -23.96 5.44 16.24
CA SER A 373 -22.76 5.24 17.06
C SER A 373 -23.07 4.91 18.53
N LEU A 374 -24.30 5.12 18.99
CA LEU A 374 -24.72 4.86 20.37
C LEU A 374 -25.26 3.42 20.54
N PRO A 375 -24.94 2.73 21.66
CA PRO A 375 -25.49 1.40 21.96
C PRO A 375 -27.03 1.36 21.96
N ALA A 376 -27.62 0.22 21.59
CA ALA A 376 -29.07 0.02 21.62
C ALA A 376 -29.63 0.05 23.06
N GLY A 377 -30.78 0.71 23.26
CA GLY A 377 -31.51 0.72 24.55
C GLY A 377 -31.19 1.88 25.50
N ILE A 378 -30.32 2.82 25.13
CA ILE A 378 -30.00 4.00 25.96
C ILE A 378 -30.99 5.13 25.68
N GLU A 379 -31.48 5.78 26.74
CA GLU A 379 -32.44 6.91 26.70
C GLU A 379 -32.02 8.04 25.73
N CYS A 380 -30.70 8.30 25.64
CA CYS A 380 -30.11 9.24 24.69
C CYS A 380 -30.47 8.94 23.22
N ARG A 381 -30.55 7.66 22.82
CA ARG A 381 -30.87 7.26 21.45
C ARG A 381 -32.31 7.61 21.09
N LYS A 382 -33.24 7.44 22.04
CA LYS A 382 -34.66 7.79 21.88
C LYS A 382 -34.86 9.30 21.74
N GLN A 383 -34.20 10.07 22.60
CA GLN A 383 -34.31 11.52 22.64
C GLN A 383 -33.72 12.19 21.39
N LEU A 384 -32.56 11.72 20.92
CA LEU A 384 -31.97 12.19 19.66
C LEU A 384 -32.85 11.82 18.46
N GLY A 385 -33.48 10.64 18.48
CA GLY A 385 -34.42 10.20 17.44
C GLY A 385 -35.68 11.07 17.35
N ALA A 386 -36.29 11.39 18.50
CA ALA A 386 -37.44 12.30 18.56
C ALA A 386 -37.10 13.69 17.99
N LEU A 387 -35.92 14.22 18.33
CA LEU A 387 -35.43 15.50 17.81
C LEU A 387 -35.18 15.45 16.29
N ALA A 388 -34.62 14.36 15.75
CA ALA A 388 -34.42 14.20 14.31
C ALA A 388 -35.75 14.19 13.53
N VAL A 389 -36.80 13.57 14.07
CA VAL A 389 -38.15 13.57 13.49
C VAL A 389 -38.78 14.97 13.55
N GLU A 390 -38.68 15.67 14.69
CA GLU A 390 -39.16 17.06 14.82
C GLU A 390 -38.44 18.03 13.85
N MET A 391 -37.20 17.70 13.45
CA MET A 391 -36.40 18.45 12.47
C MET A 391 -36.63 18.03 11.01
N GLY A 392 -37.57 17.12 10.74
CA GLY A 392 -38.00 16.76 9.39
C GLY A 392 -37.42 15.46 8.82
N TYR A 393 -36.90 14.56 9.65
CA TYR A 393 -36.55 13.20 9.22
C TYR A 393 -37.80 12.35 8.93
N VAL A 394 -37.87 11.71 7.76
CA VAL A 394 -39.06 10.96 7.27
C VAL A 394 -38.83 9.43 7.25
N GLY A 395 -37.79 8.92 7.92
CA GLY A 395 -37.49 7.48 7.98
C GLY A 395 -37.99 6.78 9.25
N GLU A 396 -38.20 5.46 9.19
CA GLU A 396 -38.50 4.63 10.36
C GLU A 396 -37.24 4.45 11.23
N LEU A 397 -37.15 5.22 12.31
CA LEU A 397 -36.19 4.95 13.38
C LEU A 397 -36.65 3.69 14.13
N GLY A 398 -36.17 2.53 13.72
CA GLY A 398 -36.64 1.24 14.21
C GLY A 398 -36.55 1.10 15.75
N GLU A 399 -37.69 1.13 16.42
CA GLU A 399 -37.88 0.50 17.73
C GLU A 399 -38.70 -0.78 17.53
N GLN A 400 -38.05 -1.96 17.60
CA GLN A 400 -38.80 -3.18 17.89
C GLN A 400 -39.02 -3.28 19.40
N GLY A 401 -40.28 -3.13 19.82
CA GLY A 401 -40.67 -3.30 21.22
C GLY A 401 -42.13 -3.00 21.56
N SER A 402 -43.03 -3.94 21.21
CA SER A 402 -44.32 -4.26 21.85
C SER A 402 -45.67 -3.68 21.34
N SER A 403 -46.60 -4.64 21.16
CA SER A 403 -48.07 -4.61 21.26
C SER A 403 -48.97 -4.24 20.05
N GLU A 404 -49.41 -5.31 19.36
CA GLU A 404 -50.81 -5.61 18.94
C GLU A 404 -51.49 -4.80 17.78
N PRO A 405 -52.61 -5.27 17.18
CA PRO A 405 -52.64 -6.30 16.12
C PRO A 405 -53.42 -5.91 14.84
N ARG A 406 -53.19 -6.69 13.76
CA ARG A 406 -54.04 -6.95 12.57
C ARG A 406 -54.51 -5.78 11.68
N ARG A 407 -54.25 -5.93 10.38
CA ARG A 407 -55.32 -6.07 9.36
C ARG A 407 -54.82 -6.69 8.07
N ASP A 408 -55.58 -7.68 7.63
CA ASP A 408 -55.39 -8.51 6.45
C ASP A 408 -55.47 -7.70 5.15
N ILE A 409 -54.51 -7.89 4.23
CA ILE A 409 -54.74 -7.70 2.80
C ILE A 409 -54.14 -8.89 2.06
N VAL A 410 -55.04 -9.69 1.51
CA VAL A 410 -54.80 -10.78 0.56
C VAL A 410 -54.51 -10.14 -0.80
N ILE A 411 -53.37 -10.44 -1.42
CA ILE A 411 -53.22 -10.35 -2.88
C ILE A 411 -52.53 -11.63 -3.36
N ASP A 412 -53.20 -12.26 -4.31
CA ASP A 412 -52.90 -13.56 -4.91
C ASP A 412 -51.58 -13.61 -5.69
N LYS A 413 -51.04 -14.82 -5.69
CA LYS A 413 -49.85 -15.34 -6.39
C LYS A 413 -49.61 -14.78 -7.81
N ALA A 414 -48.41 -14.25 -8.01
CA ALA A 414 -47.63 -14.48 -9.21
C ALA A 414 -46.33 -15.20 -8.82
N VAL A 415 -46.14 -16.39 -9.36
CA VAL A 415 -45.00 -17.29 -9.09
C VAL A 415 -43.76 -16.75 -9.79
N SER A 416 -42.79 -16.25 -9.01
CA SER A 416 -41.40 -16.10 -9.44
C SER A 416 -40.59 -17.27 -8.86
N PRO A 417 -39.65 -17.87 -9.60
CA PRO A 417 -38.83 -18.94 -9.05
C PRO A 417 -38.05 -18.38 -7.86
N GLY A 418 -38.25 -18.98 -6.69
CA GLY A 418 -37.53 -18.57 -5.49
C GLY A 418 -36.01 -18.63 -5.73
N PRO A 419 -35.22 -17.79 -5.07
CA PRO A 419 -33.78 -17.98 -5.05
C PRO A 419 -33.53 -19.39 -4.53
N THR A 420 -32.94 -20.23 -5.37
CA THR A 420 -32.32 -21.48 -4.91
C THR A 420 -31.47 -21.11 -3.70
N PRO A 421 -31.62 -21.77 -2.54
CA PRO A 421 -30.77 -21.46 -1.40
C PRO A 421 -29.33 -21.65 -1.86
N LEU A 422 -28.53 -20.58 -1.81
CA LEU A 422 -27.08 -20.71 -1.93
C LEU A 422 -26.66 -21.75 -0.90
N PRO A 423 -25.91 -22.80 -1.27
CA PRO A 423 -25.43 -23.76 -0.28
C PRO A 423 -24.58 -23.01 0.74
N THR A 424 -25.01 -23.03 2.00
CA THR A 424 -24.20 -22.67 3.16
C THR A 424 -22.91 -23.48 3.11
N ARG A 425 -21.74 -22.85 2.99
CA ARG A 425 -20.44 -23.56 2.99
C ARG A 425 -19.39 -22.94 3.91
N LEU A 426 -19.80 -22.66 5.15
CA LEU A 426 -18.90 -22.40 6.27
C LEU A 426 -17.87 -23.54 6.42
N ILE A 427 -16.68 -23.25 6.98
CA ILE A 427 -15.66 -24.28 7.26
C ILE A 427 -16.21 -25.25 8.32
N GLU A 428 -16.40 -26.52 7.95
CA GLU A 428 -16.99 -27.54 8.83
C GLU A 428 -15.99 -28.04 9.87
N GLN A 429 -14.82 -28.55 9.44
CA GLN A 429 -13.71 -28.89 10.33
C GLN A 429 -12.39 -28.27 9.90
N ARG A 430 -11.49 -28.15 10.88
CA ARG A 430 -10.14 -27.59 10.71
C ARG A 430 -9.12 -28.64 11.14
N TRP A 431 -8.25 -29.03 10.23
CA TRP A 431 -7.20 -30.01 10.45
C TRP A 431 -5.84 -29.30 10.42
N ALA A 432 -4.95 -29.64 11.34
CA ALA A 432 -3.58 -29.15 11.34
C ALA A 432 -2.57 -30.30 11.48
N LEU A 433 -1.53 -30.28 10.65
CA LEU A 433 -0.31 -31.07 10.85
C LEU A 433 0.85 -30.10 11.08
N LEU A 434 1.54 -30.26 12.21
CA LEU A 434 2.66 -29.41 12.61
C LEU A 434 3.91 -30.29 12.72
N VAL A 435 5.02 -29.87 12.11
CA VAL A 435 6.28 -30.62 12.10
C VAL A 435 7.40 -29.70 12.55
N GLY A 436 8.05 -30.00 13.65
CA GLY A 436 9.20 -29.27 14.17
C GLY A 436 10.39 -30.21 14.34
N ILE A 437 11.55 -29.82 13.78
CA ILE A 437 12.76 -30.65 13.79
C ILE A 437 13.95 -29.82 14.29
N ASN A 438 14.35 -30.04 15.53
CA ASN A 438 15.58 -29.50 16.10
C ASN A 438 16.78 -30.41 15.77
N GLU A 439 16.69 -31.70 16.09
CA GLU A 439 17.82 -32.63 15.96
C GLU A 439 17.66 -33.60 14.78
N TYR A 440 18.78 -33.90 14.12
CA TYR A 440 18.84 -34.77 12.93
C TYR A 440 19.75 -36.00 13.16
N ASP A 441 19.37 -37.14 12.58
CA ASP A 441 20.14 -38.39 12.72
C ASP A 441 21.48 -38.35 11.97
N ASP A 442 21.58 -37.54 10.91
CA ASP A 442 22.83 -37.34 10.17
C ASP A 442 23.64 -36.19 10.80
N PRO A 443 24.82 -36.46 11.38
CA PRO A 443 25.61 -35.45 12.07
C PRO A 443 26.17 -34.36 11.12
N ALA A 444 26.04 -34.53 9.80
CA ALA A 444 26.38 -33.50 8.82
C ALA A 444 25.28 -32.44 8.64
N VAL A 445 24.11 -32.62 9.24
CA VAL A 445 23.03 -31.63 9.30
C VAL A 445 23.16 -30.86 10.62
N PRO A 446 23.30 -29.52 10.61
CA PRO A 446 23.32 -28.74 11.84
C PRO A 446 21.96 -28.78 12.56
N ASP A 447 21.98 -28.92 13.88
CA ASP A 447 20.76 -28.85 14.69
C ASP A 447 20.18 -27.43 14.72
N LEU A 448 18.87 -27.35 14.91
CA LEU A 448 18.08 -26.14 15.13
C LEU A 448 17.66 -26.04 16.60
N CYS A 449 17.30 -24.85 17.07
CA CYS A 449 17.07 -24.61 18.50
C CYS A 449 15.60 -24.53 18.90
N PHE A 450 14.72 -24.05 18.02
CA PHE A 450 13.38 -23.58 18.39
C PHE A 450 12.25 -24.13 17.55
N CYS A 451 12.49 -24.99 16.56
CA CYS A 451 11.43 -25.62 15.77
C CYS A 451 10.45 -26.42 16.63
N ILE A 452 10.92 -27.06 17.71
CA ILE A 452 10.04 -27.71 18.71
C ILE A 452 9.16 -26.67 19.42
N ASN A 453 9.74 -25.57 19.90
CA ASN A 453 9.00 -24.51 20.59
C ASN A 453 7.92 -23.89 19.68
N ASP A 454 8.27 -23.69 18.42
CA ASP A 454 7.40 -23.17 17.37
C ASP A 454 6.14 -24.02 17.22
N VAL A 455 6.30 -25.34 17.05
CA VAL A 455 5.14 -26.23 16.86
C VAL A 455 4.34 -26.48 18.14
N VAL A 456 4.97 -26.45 19.32
CA VAL A 456 4.26 -26.55 20.60
C VAL A 456 3.38 -25.31 20.84
N ALA A 457 3.89 -24.11 20.55
CA ALA A 457 3.12 -22.89 20.66
C ALA A 457 1.96 -22.85 19.64
N LEU A 458 2.23 -23.26 18.39
CA LEU A 458 1.20 -23.36 17.35
C LEU A 458 0.14 -24.40 17.69
N GLU A 459 0.51 -25.55 18.25
CA GLU A 459 -0.43 -26.59 18.69
C GLU A 459 -1.43 -26.02 19.69
N ALA A 460 -0.94 -25.37 20.76
CA ALA A 460 -1.80 -24.78 21.78
C ALA A 460 -2.77 -23.75 21.19
N GLN A 461 -2.28 -22.87 20.30
CA GLN A 461 -3.09 -21.82 19.71
C GLN A 461 -4.12 -22.35 18.71
N LEU A 462 -3.73 -23.28 17.83
CA LEU A 462 -4.65 -23.85 16.83
C LEU A 462 -5.70 -24.73 17.49
N THR A 463 -5.35 -25.49 18.54
CA THR A 463 -6.35 -26.23 19.34
C THR A 463 -7.37 -25.27 19.98
N ALA A 464 -6.93 -24.12 20.50
CA ALA A 464 -7.85 -23.09 21.04
C ALA A 464 -8.78 -22.49 19.96
N LEU A 465 -8.33 -22.47 18.70
CA LEU A 465 -9.12 -22.06 17.53
C LEU A 465 -9.98 -23.19 16.93
N GLY A 466 -10.05 -24.35 17.59
CA GLY A 466 -10.91 -25.46 17.18
C GLY A 466 -10.31 -26.36 16.09
N TYR A 467 -8.98 -26.36 15.91
CA TYR A 467 -8.32 -27.31 15.02
C TYR A 467 -8.13 -28.68 15.69
N THR A 468 -8.32 -29.74 14.90
CA THR A 468 -7.78 -31.06 15.19
C THR A 468 -6.31 -31.08 14.78
N VAL A 469 -5.41 -31.01 15.77
CA VAL A 469 -3.96 -30.87 15.56
C VAL A 469 -3.25 -32.22 15.71
N ILE A 470 -2.35 -32.53 14.78
CA ILE A 470 -1.36 -33.60 14.89
C ILE A 470 0.03 -32.94 14.86
N THR A 471 0.82 -33.13 15.91
CA THR A 471 2.18 -32.57 16.00
C THR A 471 3.23 -33.69 15.92
N LEU A 472 4.23 -33.51 15.05
CA LEU A 472 5.43 -34.35 14.97
C LEU A 472 6.64 -33.57 15.46
N ARG A 473 7.37 -34.14 16.43
CA ARG A 473 8.53 -33.52 17.07
C ARG A 473 9.66 -34.52 17.26
N ASP A 474 10.89 -34.08 17.04
CA ASP A 474 12.05 -34.97 17.14
C ASP A 474 12.37 -35.43 18.56
N ASP A 475 11.80 -34.74 19.58
CA ASP A 475 11.83 -35.12 21.00
C ASP A 475 10.67 -36.03 21.44
N ALA A 476 9.76 -36.40 20.53
CA ALA A 476 8.60 -37.21 20.87
C ALA A 476 9.03 -38.62 21.33
N PRO A 477 8.51 -39.10 22.49
CA PRO A 477 8.89 -40.41 23.02
C PRO A 477 8.32 -41.55 22.18
N GLU A 478 7.16 -41.36 21.54
CA GLU A 478 6.58 -42.32 20.62
C GLU A 478 7.24 -42.24 19.23
N PRO A 479 7.81 -43.34 18.70
CA PRO A 479 8.49 -43.32 17.40
C PRO A 479 7.61 -42.90 16.21
N HIS A 480 6.29 -43.08 16.31
CA HIS A 480 5.34 -42.71 15.26
C HIS A 480 4.94 -41.22 15.28
N LEU A 481 5.42 -40.47 16.28
CA LEU A 481 5.28 -39.02 16.40
C LEU A 481 6.59 -38.28 16.08
N GLN A 482 7.67 -39.01 15.77
CA GLN A 482 8.91 -38.39 15.33
C GLN A 482 8.81 -37.97 13.86
N PRO A 483 9.46 -36.86 13.45
CA PRO A 483 9.31 -36.26 12.13
C PRO A 483 10.26 -36.91 11.11
N THR A 484 10.12 -38.22 10.94
CA THR A 484 10.73 -38.95 9.83
C THR A 484 9.94 -38.71 8.55
N LYS A 485 10.57 -38.87 7.39
CA LYS A 485 9.90 -38.79 6.09
C LYS A 485 8.62 -39.64 6.06
N GLU A 486 8.72 -40.89 6.48
CA GLU A 486 7.62 -41.86 6.46
C GLU A 486 6.47 -41.46 7.38
N ASN A 487 6.77 -40.92 8.56
CA ASN A 487 5.75 -40.49 9.51
C ASN A 487 5.04 -39.22 9.01
N ILE A 488 5.77 -38.27 8.44
CA ILE A 488 5.20 -37.04 7.86
C ILE A 488 4.24 -37.40 6.72
N GLU A 489 4.68 -38.23 5.78
CA GLU A 489 3.85 -38.74 4.68
C GLU A 489 2.60 -39.47 5.21
N ALA A 490 2.77 -40.37 6.17
CA ALA A 490 1.66 -41.12 6.74
C ALA A 490 0.60 -40.22 7.42
N ARG A 491 1.03 -39.19 8.16
CA ARG A 491 0.11 -38.25 8.82
C ARG A 491 -0.55 -37.29 7.84
N LEU A 492 0.19 -36.82 6.85
CA LEU A 492 -0.38 -35.99 5.78
C LEU A 492 -1.46 -36.77 5.03
N SER A 493 -1.17 -38.02 4.65
CA SER A 493 -2.13 -38.87 3.97
C SER A 493 -3.38 -39.14 4.80
N LEU A 494 -3.21 -39.42 6.10
CA LEU A 494 -4.33 -39.61 7.02
C LEU A 494 -5.27 -38.41 7.05
N ILE A 495 -4.72 -37.19 7.16
CA ILE A 495 -5.53 -35.96 7.18
C ILE A 495 -6.20 -35.74 5.81
N CYS A 496 -5.45 -35.86 4.71
CA CYS A 496 -5.98 -35.66 3.35
C CYS A 496 -7.10 -36.65 3.00
N GLN A 497 -7.05 -37.88 3.54
CA GLN A 497 -8.10 -38.89 3.36
C GLN A 497 -9.30 -38.67 4.28
N SER A 498 -9.09 -38.08 5.46
CA SER A 498 -10.14 -37.84 6.45
C SER A 498 -10.93 -36.56 6.18
N ALA A 499 -10.28 -35.53 5.63
CA ALA A 499 -10.88 -34.23 5.40
C ALA A 499 -11.99 -34.26 4.34
N GLY A 500 -13.13 -33.66 4.69
CA GLY A 500 -14.27 -33.43 3.79
C GLY A 500 -14.04 -32.27 2.82
N GLU A 501 -14.97 -32.05 1.89
CA GLU A 501 -14.84 -30.97 0.90
C GLU A 501 -14.86 -29.56 1.52
N ASN A 502 -15.65 -29.36 2.58
CA ASN A 502 -15.80 -28.08 3.26
C ASN A 502 -14.77 -27.86 4.38
N ASP A 503 -13.85 -28.80 4.60
CA ASP A 503 -12.83 -28.70 5.62
C ASP A 503 -11.66 -27.81 5.19
N LEU A 504 -10.91 -27.35 6.18
CA LEU A 504 -9.63 -26.68 5.99
C LEU A 504 -8.49 -27.57 6.48
N ILE A 505 -7.46 -27.74 5.64
CA ILE A 505 -6.20 -28.41 6.01
C ILE A 505 -5.10 -27.36 6.11
N LEU A 506 -4.44 -27.30 7.27
CA LEU A 506 -3.27 -26.47 7.53
C LEU A 506 -2.06 -27.39 7.78
N LEU A 507 -0.97 -27.16 7.07
CA LEU A 507 0.31 -27.82 7.29
C LEU A 507 1.35 -26.76 7.66
N HIS A 508 2.10 -26.97 8.74
CA HIS A 508 3.25 -26.14 9.12
C HIS A 508 4.50 -27.00 9.26
N LEU A 509 5.56 -26.63 8.55
CA LEU A 509 6.83 -27.36 8.52
C LEU A 509 7.97 -26.42 8.94
N ALA A 510 8.57 -26.67 10.11
CA ALA A 510 9.74 -25.97 10.64
C ALA A 510 10.94 -26.92 10.66
N CYS A 511 11.82 -26.80 9.66
CA CYS A 511 13.00 -27.66 9.49
C CYS A 511 13.99 -27.08 8.47
N HIS A 512 15.10 -27.77 8.21
CA HIS A 512 16.01 -27.40 7.13
C HIS A 512 15.43 -27.69 5.74
N GLY A 513 15.75 -26.82 4.78
CA GLY A 513 15.44 -27.00 3.36
C GLY A 513 16.70 -26.95 2.49
N LYS A 514 16.71 -27.72 1.39
CA LYS A 514 17.77 -27.71 0.37
C LYS A 514 17.20 -27.75 -1.05
N LEU A 515 18.00 -27.35 -2.03
CA LEU A 515 17.72 -27.59 -3.44
C LEU A 515 18.42 -28.87 -3.90
N LEU A 516 17.64 -29.81 -4.43
CA LEU A 516 18.12 -31.00 -5.13
C LEU A 516 17.78 -30.86 -6.61
N GLU A 517 18.79 -30.77 -7.47
CA GLU A 517 18.61 -30.56 -8.92
C GLU A 517 17.70 -29.36 -9.26
N GLY A 518 17.82 -28.28 -8.48
CA GLY A 518 17.01 -27.07 -8.62
C GLY A 518 15.56 -27.19 -8.11
N LYS A 519 15.19 -28.32 -7.47
CA LYS A 519 13.88 -28.54 -6.85
C LYS A 519 14.00 -28.50 -5.31
N PRO A 520 13.06 -27.85 -4.60
CA PRO A 520 13.09 -27.80 -3.14
C PRO A 520 12.75 -29.15 -2.51
N VAL A 521 13.59 -29.55 -1.56
CA VAL A 521 13.40 -30.72 -0.69
C VAL A 521 13.57 -30.31 0.76
N LEU A 522 12.81 -30.96 1.64
CA LEU A 522 12.86 -30.77 3.08
C LEU A 522 13.72 -31.85 3.72
N ILE A 523 14.54 -31.43 4.68
CA ILE A 523 15.36 -32.32 5.49
C ILE A 523 14.50 -32.76 6.68
N THR A 524 14.27 -34.06 6.79
CA THR A 524 13.53 -34.69 7.89
C THR A 524 14.51 -35.33 8.88
N LYS A 525 14.05 -35.75 10.07
CA LYS A 525 14.93 -36.28 11.13
C LYS A 525 15.88 -37.38 10.62
N ASN A 526 15.37 -38.29 9.80
CA ASN A 526 16.11 -39.44 9.25
C ASN A 526 16.75 -39.18 7.86
N THR A 527 16.85 -37.92 7.42
CA THR A 527 17.45 -37.59 6.14
C THR A 527 18.98 -37.66 6.20
N HIS A 528 19.56 -38.54 5.37
CA HIS A 528 21.02 -38.61 5.19
C HIS A 528 21.47 -37.80 3.97
N LEU A 529 22.39 -36.85 4.15
CA LEU A 529 22.83 -35.92 3.10
C LEU A 529 23.50 -36.62 1.92
N ILE A 530 24.22 -37.73 2.16
CA ILE A 530 24.85 -38.53 1.10
C ILE A 530 23.80 -39.20 0.19
N LYS A 531 22.60 -39.48 0.72
CA LYS A 531 21.47 -40.10 0.00
C LYS A 531 20.28 -39.16 -0.08
N LEU A 532 20.56 -37.87 -0.27
CA LEU A 532 19.54 -36.80 -0.23
C LEU A 532 18.35 -37.08 -1.16
N SER A 533 18.59 -37.56 -2.38
CA SER A 533 17.53 -37.87 -3.35
C SER A 533 16.55 -38.96 -2.90
N LYS A 534 16.97 -39.85 -2.00
CA LYS A 534 16.13 -40.93 -1.50
C LYS A 534 15.48 -40.58 -0.17
N HIS A 535 16.19 -39.88 0.71
CA HIS A 535 15.79 -39.68 2.11
C HIS A 535 15.21 -38.30 2.41
N ALA A 536 15.39 -37.30 1.54
CA ALA A 536 14.70 -36.02 1.70
C ALA A 536 13.22 -36.15 1.30
N LEU A 537 12.39 -35.25 1.82
CA LEU A 537 10.98 -35.13 1.47
C LEU A 537 10.81 -34.04 0.39
N PRO A 538 10.49 -34.39 -0.86
CA PRO A 538 10.30 -33.38 -1.91
C PRO A 538 9.07 -32.52 -1.62
N LEU A 539 9.23 -31.19 -1.66
CA LEU A 539 8.10 -30.28 -1.40
C LEU A 539 6.98 -30.47 -2.43
N ALA A 540 7.33 -30.80 -3.68
CA ALA A 540 6.36 -31.09 -4.72
C ALA A 540 5.45 -32.28 -4.39
N GLU A 541 5.94 -33.27 -3.64
CA GLU A 541 5.13 -34.42 -3.21
C GLU A 541 4.13 -34.00 -2.13
N VAL A 542 4.55 -33.18 -1.17
CA VAL A 542 3.68 -32.57 -0.15
C VAL A 542 2.58 -31.72 -0.79
N GLU A 543 2.95 -30.85 -1.75
CA GLU A 543 1.97 -30.03 -2.47
C GLU A 543 0.99 -30.89 -3.28
N ALA A 544 1.48 -31.93 -3.95
CA ALA A 544 0.64 -32.84 -4.73
C ALA A 544 -0.37 -33.57 -3.86
N GLU A 545 0.05 -34.05 -2.69
CA GLU A 545 -0.83 -34.75 -1.75
C GLU A 545 -1.90 -33.82 -1.15
N LEU A 546 -1.52 -32.60 -0.74
CA LEU A 546 -2.48 -31.59 -0.29
C LEU A 546 -3.51 -31.27 -1.38
N ARG A 547 -3.06 -31.12 -2.64
CA ARG A 547 -3.95 -30.83 -3.77
C ARG A 547 -4.85 -32.01 -4.16
N ALA A 548 -4.41 -33.24 -3.90
CA ALA A 548 -5.19 -34.44 -4.13
C ALA A 548 -6.28 -34.69 -3.07
N SER A 549 -6.22 -34.01 -1.92
CA SER A 549 -7.26 -34.07 -0.89
C SER A 549 -8.60 -33.52 -1.42
N LYS A 550 -9.71 -33.96 -0.79
CA LYS A 550 -11.05 -33.42 -1.09
C LYS A 550 -11.25 -32.01 -0.57
N ALA A 551 -10.47 -31.60 0.44
CA ALA A 551 -10.57 -30.30 1.07
C ALA A 551 -10.37 -29.19 0.04
N ARG A 552 -11.31 -28.25 0.00
CA ARG A 552 -11.24 -27.12 -0.93
C ARG A 552 -10.30 -26.03 -0.41
N ARG A 553 -9.97 -26.03 0.89
CA ARG A 553 -9.13 -25.04 1.58
C ARG A 553 -7.87 -25.69 2.11
N ARG A 554 -6.72 -25.36 1.53
CA ARG A 554 -5.41 -25.96 1.86
C ARG A 554 -4.39 -24.87 2.08
N VAL A 555 -3.70 -24.91 3.22
CA VAL A 555 -2.75 -23.88 3.64
C VAL A 555 -1.45 -24.55 4.07
N LEU A 556 -0.34 -24.10 3.52
CA LEU A 556 1.01 -24.59 3.82
C LEU A 556 1.89 -23.44 4.31
N PHE A 557 2.28 -23.49 5.59
CA PHE A 557 3.30 -22.64 6.18
C PHE A 557 4.64 -23.37 6.18
N LEU A 558 5.70 -22.68 5.75
CA LEU A 558 7.02 -23.29 5.63
C LEU A 558 8.09 -22.41 6.29
N ASP A 559 8.54 -22.81 7.47
CA ASP A 559 9.68 -22.20 8.17
C ASP A 559 10.97 -23.00 7.85
N ALA A 560 11.36 -22.95 6.57
CA ALA A 560 12.53 -23.66 6.05
C ALA A 560 13.31 -22.80 5.05
N CYS A 561 14.64 -22.88 5.10
CA CYS A 561 15.54 -22.11 4.24
C CYS A 561 15.54 -22.61 2.77
N HIS A 562 15.88 -21.72 1.81
CA HIS A 562 16.16 -22.04 0.40
C HIS A 562 14.99 -22.60 -0.43
N VAL A 563 13.75 -22.37 -0.02
CA VAL A 563 12.57 -22.83 -0.77
C VAL A 563 12.05 -21.73 -1.69
N GLY A 564 12.57 -21.70 -2.92
CA GLY A 564 12.15 -20.74 -3.94
C GLY A 564 10.78 -21.06 -4.53
N VAL A 565 9.73 -20.39 -4.06
CA VAL A 565 8.38 -20.50 -4.61
C VAL A 565 8.31 -19.68 -5.92
N LYS A 566 8.09 -20.34 -7.06
CA LYS A 566 7.88 -19.64 -8.34
C LYS A 566 6.44 -19.14 -8.44
N MET A 567 6.26 -17.83 -8.67
CA MET A 567 4.97 -17.17 -8.90
C MET A 567 4.33 -17.62 -10.23
N GLY A 568 3.14 -18.21 -10.15
CA GLY A 568 2.21 -18.39 -11.28
C GLY A 568 1.05 -17.41 -11.16
N ARG A 569 0.59 -16.84 -12.28
CA ARG A 569 -0.46 -15.80 -12.34
C ARG A 569 -1.82 -16.34 -11.85
N ALA A 570 -2.47 -15.61 -10.94
CA ALA A 570 -3.92 -15.73 -10.69
C ALA A 570 -4.66 -14.55 -11.36
N ILE A 571 -5.80 -14.84 -11.98
CA ILE A 571 -6.69 -13.88 -12.65
C ILE A 571 -7.76 -13.47 -11.63
N THR A 572 -7.98 -12.17 -11.41
CA THR A 572 -9.10 -11.68 -10.60
C THR A 572 -9.83 -10.53 -11.30
N ASP A 573 -11.14 -10.71 -11.45
CA ASP A 573 -12.14 -9.83 -12.06
C ASP A 573 -12.70 -8.85 -10.99
N PRO A 574 -12.77 -7.52 -11.23
CA PRO A 574 -13.11 -6.53 -10.20
C PRO A 574 -14.58 -6.49 -9.70
N GLU A 575 -15.53 -7.23 -10.26
CA GLU A 575 -16.97 -7.11 -9.89
C GLU A 575 -17.46 -8.08 -8.78
N PHE A 576 -16.58 -8.88 -8.15
CA PHE A 576 -17.00 -9.97 -7.25
C PHE A 576 -16.58 -9.80 -5.77
N ILE A 577 -16.68 -8.59 -5.21
CA ILE A 577 -16.38 -8.35 -3.78
C ILE A 577 -17.62 -7.81 -3.05
N HIS A 578 -18.59 -8.71 -2.84
CA HIS A 578 -19.49 -8.66 -1.70
C HIS A 578 -19.87 -10.10 -1.32
N ASN A 579 -19.51 -10.51 -0.10
CA ASN A 579 -19.75 -11.81 0.57
C ASN A 579 -18.92 -13.04 0.10
N VAL A 580 -17.59 -13.08 0.32
CA VAL A 580 -16.75 -14.24 -0.10
C VAL A 580 -15.82 -14.84 0.97
N HIS A 581 -15.77 -14.36 2.21
CA HIS A 581 -14.84 -14.93 3.21
C HIS A 581 -15.20 -16.39 3.59
N ASP A 582 -16.49 -16.69 3.77
CA ASP A 582 -16.93 -18.05 4.11
C ASP A 582 -16.94 -19.00 2.88
N LEU A 583 -16.78 -18.47 1.67
CA LEU A 583 -16.79 -19.22 0.40
C LEU A 583 -15.38 -19.39 -0.21
N ALA A 584 -14.33 -18.99 0.52
CA ALA A 584 -12.97 -19.01 0.01
C ALA A 584 -12.49 -20.46 -0.25
N GLU A 585 -12.10 -20.80 -1.47
CA GLU A 585 -11.56 -22.11 -1.86
C GLU A 585 -10.23 -21.92 -2.57
N GLY A 586 -9.20 -22.70 -2.22
CA GLY A 586 -7.87 -22.47 -2.74
C GLY A 586 -6.74 -23.30 -2.13
N PHE A 587 -5.54 -23.02 -2.63
CA PHE A 587 -4.26 -23.48 -2.09
C PHE A 587 -3.40 -22.25 -1.77
N SER A 588 -2.97 -22.12 -0.51
CA SER A 588 -2.03 -21.09 -0.08
C SER A 588 -0.74 -21.70 0.42
N LEU A 589 0.39 -21.12 0.01
CA LEU A 589 1.70 -21.41 0.56
C LEU A 589 2.34 -20.11 1.03
N ILE A 590 2.79 -20.06 2.28
CA ILE A 590 3.57 -18.95 2.83
C ILE A 590 4.87 -19.52 3.43
N ALA A 591 6.01 -19.13 2.86
CA ALA A 591 7.33 -19.55 3.29
C ALA A 591 8.08 -18.41 3.99
N ALA A 592 8.85 -18.75 5.03
CA ALA A 592 9.55 -17.82 5.91
C ALA A 592 10.67 -17.02 5.23
N SER A 593 11.23 -17.53 4.13
CA SER A 593 12.30 -16.86 3.38
C SER A 593 12.21 -17.14 1.88
N THR A 594 12.93 -16.34 1.07
CA THR A 594 13.12 -16.60 -0.36
C THR A 594 14.15 -17.72 -0.59
N SER A 595 14.32 -18.18 -1.85
CA SER A 595 15.38 -19.15 -2.22
C SER A 595 16.81 -18.70 -1.94
N GLN A 596 17.03 -17.40 -1.73
CA GLN A 596 18.35 -16.79 -1.56
C GLN A 596 18.62 -16.39 -0.10
N GLN A 597 17.65 -16.61 0.79
CA GLN A 597 17.69 -16.14 2.18
C GLN A 597 17.54 -17.31 3.16
N ILE A 598 18.16 -17.14 4.33
CA ILE A 598 18.14 -18.09 5.43
C ILE A 598 17.03 -17.67 6.40
N ALA A 599 16.10 -18.58 6.70
CA ALA A 599 15.14 -18.41 7.79
C ALA A 599 15.89 -18.37 9.13
N GLN A 600 15.58 -17.38 9.97
CA GLN A 600 16.32 -17.09 11.19
C GLN A 600 15.64 -17.64 12.44
N GLU A 601 16.46 -18.07 13.39
CA GLU A 601 16.08 -18.41 14.75
C GLU A 601 16.56 -17.32 15.72
N SER A 602 15.73 -16.96 16.71
CA SER A 602 16.11 -15.93 17.68
C SER A 602 16.08 -16.46 19.10
N HIS A 603 17.25 -16.49 19.76
CA HIS A 603 17.33 -16.81 21.18
C HIS A 603 16.54 -15.84 22.08
N GLY A 604 16.40 -14.57 21.67
CA GLY A 604 15.61 -13.58 22.42
C GLY A 604 14.10 -13.82 22.31
N LEU A 605 13.64 -14.38 21.19
CA LEU A 605 12.22 -14.72 20.99
C LEU A 605 11.90 -16.16 21.39
N GLN A 606 12.92 -17.02 21.52
CA GLN A 606 12.81 -18.48 21.73
C GLN A 606 11.99 -19.22 20.65
N HIS A 607 11.98 -18.66 19.45
CA HIS A 607 11.19 -19.07 18.30
C HIS A 607 11.97 -18.81 16.99
N GLY A 608 11.59 -19.51 15.92
CA GLY A 608 11.82 -19.06 14.56
C GLY A 608 11.17 -17.70 14.35
N VAL A 609 11.87 -16.74 13.71
CA VAL A 609 11.38 -15.35 13.63
C VAL A 609 10.07 -15.28 12.84
N PHE A 610 9.94 -16.09 11.78
CA PHE A 610 8.69 -16.20 11.03
C PHE A 610 7.57 -16.77 11.89
N THR A 611 7.81 -17.91 12.55
CA THR A 611 6.79 -18.54 13.40
C THR A 611 6.36 -17.67 14.58
N TYR A 612 7.28 -16.91 15.19
CA TYR A 612 6.94 -15.91 16.21
C TYR A 612 5.88 -14.90 15.72
N TYR A 613 6.06 -14.35 14.51
CA TYR A 613 5.09 -13.42 13.94
C TYR A 613 3.85 -14.12 13.38
N LEU A 614 3.94 -15.38 12.96
CA LEU A 614 2.77 -16.17 12.63
C LEU A 614 1.86 -16.34 13.85
N LEU A 615 2.41 -16.72 15.01
CA LEU A 615 1.70 -16.85 16.27
C LEU A 615 1.00 -15.53 16.67
N LYS A 616 1.73 -14.41 16.61
CA LYS A 616 1.18 -13.08 16.88
C LYS A 616 0.07 -12.70 15.90
N GLY A 617 0.27 -12.96 14.61
CA GLY A 617 -0.70 -12.67 13.57
C GLY A 617 -1.99 -13.44 13.79
N LEU A 618 -1.88 -14.74 14.07
CA LEU A 618 -3.01 -15.59 14.42
C LEU A 618 -3.70 -15.06 15.68
N ASP A 619 -2.95 -14.58 16.69
CA ASP A 619 -3.46 -13.96 17.92
C ASP A 619 -3.91 -12.50 17.71
N ARG A 620 -4.76 -12.28 16.69
CA ARG A 620 -5.41 -11.01 16.35
C ARG A 620 -4.50 -9.87 15.92
N ALA A 621 -3.16 -9.97 16.00
CA ALA A 621 -2.29 -8.88 15.55
C ALA A 621 -2.37 -8.64 14.04
N ALA A 622 -2.83 -9.63 13.28
CA ALA A 622 -3.11 -9.51 11.86
C ALA A 622 -4.53 -8.96 11.56
N ASP A 623 -5.45 -8.94 12.53
CA ASP A 623 -6.80 -8.37 12.37
C ASP A 623 -6.79 -6.83 12.52
N ARG A 624 -6.29 -6.14 11.49
CA ARG A 624 -6.15 -4.68 11.49
C ARG A 624 -7.49 -3.93 11.47
N GLU A 625 -8.52 -4.56 10.92
CA GLU A 625 -9.85 -3.97 10.72
C GLU A 625 -10.83 -4.29 11.86
N ARG A 626 -10.39 -5.04 12.89
CA ARG A 626 -11.20 -5.50 14.02
C ARG A 626 -12.44 -6.27 13.57
N LYS A 627 -12.22 -7.18 12.62
CA LYS A 627 -13.23 -8.06 12.03
C LYS A 627 -13.59 -9.23 12.95
N ASP A 628 -12.81 -9.46 14.01
CA ASP A 628 -12.86 -10.64 14.87
C ASP A 628 -12.57 -11.96 14.12
N PHE A 629 -11.83 -11.89 13.02
CA PHE A 629 -11.25 -13.05 12.36
C PHE A 629 -9.97 -12.66 11.60
N VAL A 630 -9.10 -13.64 11.37
CA VAL A 630 -7.82 -13.49 10.66
C VAL A 630 -7.80 -14.41 9.45
N THR A 631 -7.45 -13.87 8.30
CA THR A 631 -7.36 -14.62 7.04
C THR A 631 -5.92 -14.97 6.63
N VAL A 632 -5.78 -15.77 5.57
CA VAL A 632 -4.49 -16.05 4.93
C VAL A 632 -3.82 -14.76 4.43
N HIS A 633 -4.58 -13.84 3.83
CA HIS A 633 -4.02 -12.56 3.39
C HIS A 633 -3.56 -11.70 4.58
N ASP A 634 -4.36 -11.61 5.64
CA ASP A 634 -4.00 -10.88 6.86
C ASP A 634 -2.67 -11.40 7.44
N ILE A 635 -2.49 -12.73 7.51
CA ILE A 635 -1.22 -13.35 7.94
C ILE A 635 -0.07 -13.03 6.99
N ALA A 636 -0.28 -13.13 5.67
CA ALA A 636 0.76 -12.84 4.69
C ALA A 636 1.29 -11.41 4.81
N GLU A 637 0.38 -10.43 4.93
CA GLU A 637 0.76 -9.03 5.10
C GLU A 637 1.41 -8.77 6.46
N TYR A 638 0.86 -9.32 7.54
CA TYR A 638 1.37 -9.12 8.90
C TYR A 638 2.78 -9.67 9.06
N THR A 639 3.01 -10.91 8.59
CA THR A 639 4.32 -11.57 8.70
C THR A 639 5.37 -10.87 7.85
N LEU A 640 5.04 -10.44 6.62
CA LEU A 640 5.93 -9.63 5.78
C LEU A 640 6.34 -8.34 6.47
N HIS A 641 5.39 -7.58 7.00
CA HIS A 641 5.68 -6.31 7.66
C HIS A 641 6.53 -6.51 8.92
N SER A 642 6.18 -7.50 9.74
CA SER A 642 6.85 -7.74 11.02
C SER A 642 8.26 -8.30 10.85
N LEU A 643 8.48 -9.17 9.85
CA LEU A 643 9.82 -9.63 9.49
C LEU A 643 10.70 -8.50 8.97
N ARG A 644 10.16 -7.61 8.13
CA ARG A 644 10.91 -6.42 7.66
C ARG A 644 11.32 -5.51 8.82
N GLN A 645 10.43 -5.26 9.76
CA GLN A 645 10.78 -4.50 10.98
C GLN A 645 11.84 -5.21 11.83
N TRP A 646 11.76 -6.54 11.94
CA TRP A 646 12.74 -7.33 12.67
C TRP A 646 14.12 -7.29 12.00
N ASN A 647 14.18 -7.37 10.66
CA ASN A 647 15.42 -7.29 9.89
C ASN A 647 16.17 -5.97 10.15
N VAL A 648 15.44 -4.85 10.19
CA VAL A 648 15.99 -3.52 10.50
C VAL A 648 16.60 -3.49 11.91
N LYS A 649 15.90 -4.05 12.90
CA LYS A 649 16.36 -4.08 14.30
C LYS A 649 17.56 -4.99 14.54
N ASN A 650 17.77 -5.99 13.68
CA ASN A 650 18.82 -7.00 13.84
C ASN A 650 19.95 -6.84 12.80
N SER A 651 20.37 -5.59 12.55
CA SER A 651 21.56 -5.26 11.75
C SER A 651 21.52 -5.70 10.28
N GLY A 652 20.33 -5.76 9.66
CA GLY A 652 20.20 -5.99 8.22
C GLY A 652 20.28 -7.47 7.80
N VAL A 653 20.05 -8.41 8.72
CA VAL A 653 19.78 -9.81 8.35
C VAL A 653 18.54 -9.84 7.46
N ILE A 654 18.68 -10.36 6.23
CA ILE A 654 17.60 -10.32 5.24
C ILE A 654 16.80 -11.63 5.30
N GLN A 655 15.59 -11.55 5.84
CA GLN A 655 14.58 -12.60 5.75
C GLN A 655 13.25 -11.98 5.30
N GLU A 656 12.80 -12.30 4.09
CA GLU A 656 11.50 -11.86 3.57
C GLU A 656 10.63 -13.08 3.26
N PRO A 657 9.39 -13.14 3.78
CA PRO A 657 8.51 -14.25 3.48
C PRO A 657 8.04 -14.18 2.03
N THR A 658 7.79 -15.34 1.44
CA THR A 658 7.19 -15.46 0.10
C THR A 658 5.82 -16.11 0.21
N SER A 659 4.85 -15.63 -0.57
CA SER A 659 3.51 -16.20 -0.59
C SER A 659 3.06 -16.55 -2.00
N ARG A 660 2.32 -17.66 -2.13
CA ARG A 660 1.59 -18.08 -3.32
C ARG A 660 0.18 -18.43 -2.89
N ILE A 661 -0.78 -17.60 -3.26
CA ILE A 661 -2.20 -17.76 -2.93
C ILE A 661 -2.94 -18.01 -4.24
N GLU A 662 -3.58 -19.18 -4.35
CA GLU A 662 -4.39 -19.59 -5.50
C GLU A 662 -5.80 -19.86 -5.01
N GLY A 663 -6.83 -19.34 -5.69
CA GLY A 663 -8.21 -19.60 -5.30
C GLY A 663 -9.16 -18.42 -5.50
N ILE A 664 -10.41 -18.61 -5.09
CA ILE A 664 -11.44 -17.58 -5.03
C ILE A 664 -11.66 -17.27 -3.54
N GLY A 665 -11.73 -15.99 -3.16
CA GLY A 665 -11.94 -15.57 -1.77
C GLY A 665 -10.68 -15.65 -0.89
N ASP A 666 -10.81 -15.25 0.36
CA ASP A 666 -9.73 -15.24 1.36
C ASP A 666 -10.09 -16.13 2.56
N MET A 667 -9.25 -17.15 2.82
CA MET A 667 -9.55 -18.23 3.76
C MET A 667 -9.34 -17.78 5.20
N ILE A 668 -10.34 -17.95 6.06
CA ILE A 668 -10.25 -17.65 7.50
C ILE A 668 -9.44 -18.73 8.21
N LEU A 669 -8.37 -18.33 8.88
CA LEU A 669 -7.48 -19.18 9.68
C LEU A 669 -7.80 -19.13 11.18
N ALA A 670 -8.16 -17.95 11.69
CA ALA A 670 -8.61 -17.79 13.06
C ALA A 670 -9.96 -17.07 13.05
N ASP A 671 -10.97 -17.65 13.69
CA ASP A 671 -12.28 -17.04 13.81
C ASP A 671 -12.59 -16.85 15.30
N TYR A 672 -12.80 -15.60 15.69
CA TYR A 672 -13.08 -15.22 17.06
C TYR A 672 -14.51 -14.74 17.28
N ARG A 673 -15.32 -14.78 16.22
CA ARG A 673 -16.73 -14.43 16.30
C ARG A 673 -17.45 -15.46 17.18
N PRO A 674 -18.48 -15.05 17.95
CA PRO A 674 -19.26 -15.99 18.74
C PRO A 674 -19.92 -17.04 17.83
N PRO A 675 -20.02 -18.31 18.26
CA PRO A 675 -20.72 -19.34 17.51
C PRO A 675 -22.19 -18.91 17.30
N SER A 676 -22.67 -19.04 16.06
CA SER A 676 -24.01 -18.65 15.61
C SER A 676 -25.12 -19.47 16.25
#